data_AF-A0A2I0K8K4-F1
#
_entry.id   AF-A0A2I0K8K4-F1
#
_cell.length_a   1.000
_cell.length_b   1.000
_cell.length_c   1.000
_cell.angle_alpha   90.00
_cell.angle_beta   90.00
_cell.angle_gamma   90.00
#
_symmetry.space_group_name_H-M   'P 1'
#
loop_
_entity.id
_entity.type
_entity.pdbx_description
1 polymer ?
#
loop_
_entity_poly.entity_id
_entity_poly.type
_entity_poly.pdbx_seq_one_letter_code
_entity_poly.pdbx_strand_id
1 'polypeptide(L)'
;MKGIGKTTLARLVCSRIYNKFEGVSFLENIGDTKHQEIIKFQKTLLNDVLKINHLALDEHHWYHNASLMRDKLRNKKVLLVLDDVKQKNQVTLLAGGRGGLLGRGSRILITTKDESLLDGLKVHHKFIVSGLGPTESLQLFGRYAVHDGGDDLEEGCDCEELFKNLVHYAGGLPSAIKTLGTCLFGRKKDQWGKLLEQLERNPILDWIEAYSENTDSFLQPHESVVEPCGESGGTPYDDKAYKGIRQMEIVVFGPVIGSIRSDYDHGGSLVRSARHGGSHEGKTITVTLDYPDEFLTSISGCTNTDLSIIQSLSIHSNRRTYGPFGDENGKRFSFHDKQIKGKKILGFFGKCDPYVNSIGAYIGPISHPYPFRTIGPFGNQDGNSWNDGKHADIWQIDVVFDSEVESISIIYDNDGHGTIPITHGEKGGGKFYSVRLAYPYEYLRSISGYLREHLGRLILQSISFNSNRRKYGPFGREVGIPFSGPSTGGKIVGFYGSCNRHLESIGAYLEPVSHRHHVRIVGPFGGNGGGPWDEGRHTGLRQIIIRCGTVMDSIKCVYDDNGTSSDGSKHGAGRGPYSHTIELDCANEYITSISGYLGQLREMYLVHSLTFRSNKRVYGPYGQEKGSYFSSPPNIGKIVGLYGRSDTHLDCIGAYFAPVFDHLNPANTVGPFGGGSGDPWDDGKHTDVQQIFLSYGVIIDGICCVYDKGKKSAHHGDRGGCSYTVCMTFLGLHRIG
;
A
#
# COMPACT_ATOMS: atom_id res chain seq x y z
N MET A 1 -3.73 18.73 1.51
CA MET A 1 -3.63 17.71 2.59
C MET A 1 -4.11 18.22 3.95
N LYS A 2 -4.92 17.45 4.67
CA LYS A 2 -5.21 17.63 6.10
C LYS A 2 -3.98 17.21 6.92
N GLY A 3 -3.86 17.62 8.19
CA GLY A 3 -2.78 17.14 9.08
C GLY A 3 -1.36 17.69 8.86
N ILE A 4 -1.05 18.23 7.67
CA ILE A 4 0.29 18.73 7.28
C ILE A 4 0.82 19.95 8.06
N GLY A 5 0.04 20.53 8.99
CA GLY A 5 0.50 21.64 9.83
C GLY A 5 0.27 23.06 9.30
N LYS A 6 -0.59 23.26 8.28
CA LYS A 6 -0.92 24.60 7.74
C LYS A 6 -1.39 25.59 8.82
N THR A 7 -2.36 25.21 9.65
CA THR A 7 -2.88 26.05 10.73
C THR A 7 -1.78 26.43 11.73
N THR A 8 -0.92 25.46 12.10
CA THR A 8 0.23 25.69 12.98
C THR A 8 1.22 26.67 12.37
N LEU A 9 1.57 26.50 11.09
CA LEU A 9 2.46 27.40 10.39
C LEU A 9 1.88 28.82 10.30
N ALA A 10 0.58 28.93 10.00
CA ALA A 10 -0.10 30.22 9.96
C ALA A 10 -0.07 30.92 11.33
N ARG A 11 -0.23 30.18 12.42
CA ARG A 11 -0.11 30.69 13.79
C ARG A 11 1.30 31.17 14.11
N LEU A 12 2.33 30.43 13.69
CA LEU A 12 3.74 30.82 13.85
C LEU A 12 4.12 32.06 13.03
N VAL A 13 3.61 32.18 11.80
CA VAL A 13 3.80 33.38 10.98
C VAL A 13 3.14 34.56 11.67
N CYS A 14 1.90 34.39 12.12
CA CYS A 14 1.14 35.42 12.83
C CYS A 14 1.91 35.92 14.07
N SER A 15 2.36 35.01 14.95
CA SER A 15 3.10 35.37 16.17
C SER A 15 4.44 36.06 15.93
N ARG A 16 5.05 35.92 14.74
CA ARG A 16 6.30 36.61 14.38
C ARG A 16 6.11 38.00 13.81
N ILE A 17 4.95 38.31 13.24
CA ILE A 17 4.74 39.58 12.52
C ILE A 17 3.61 40.44 13.10
N TYR A 18 2.85 39.95 14.09
CA TYR A 18 1.66 40.61 14.64
C TYR A 18 1.96 42.05 15.10
N ASN A 19 3.14 42.30 15.67
CA ASN A 19 3.58 43.61 16.17
C ASN A 19 3.72 44.68 15.08
N LYS A 20 3.66 44.32 13.78
CA LYS A 20 3.71 45.26 12.65
C LYS A 20 2.33 45.78 12.23
N PHE A 21 1.26 45.37 12.92
CA PHE A 21 -0.13 45.64 12.58
C PHE A 21 -0.87 46.29 13.76
N GLU A 22 -1.88 47.10 13.46
CA GLU A 22 -2.73 47.76 14.46
C GLU A 22 -3.79 46.82 15.04
N GLY A 23 -4.19 45.80 14.27
CA GLY A 23 -5.15 44.79 14.67
C GLY A 23 -4.81 43.44 14.07
N VAL A 24 -5.10 42.36 14.80
CA VAL A 24 -4.75 41.00 14.41
C VAL A 24 -5.94 40.13 14.74
N SER A 25 -6.41 39.33 13.78
CA SER A 25 -7.49 38.38 14.01
C SER A 25 -7.18 37.04 13.36
N PHE A 26 -7.40 35.97 14.10
CA PHE A 26 -7.21 34.60 13.64
C PHE A 26 -8.56 33.87 13.66
N LEU A 27 -9.11 33.62 12.48
CA LEU A 27 -10.42 32.98 12.32
C LEU A 27 -10.20 31.49 11.99
N GLU A 28 -10.32 30.64 13.00
CA GLU A 28 -10.07 29.19 12.91
C GLU A 28 -11.24 28.41 12.29
N ASN A 29 -10.93 27.38 11.49
CA ASN A 29 -11.88 26.39 10.95
C ASN A 29 -13.11 26.98 10.23
N ILE A 30 -12.90 27.98 9.37
CA ILE A 30 -14.03 28.62 8.69
C ILE A 30 -14.72 27.68 7.68
N GLY A 31 -14.00 26.68 7.18
CA GLY A 31 -14.47 25.72 6.17
C GLY A 31 -15.66 24.86 6.58
N ASP A 32 -15.88 24.63 7.86
CA ASP A 32 -16.97 23.78 8.36
C ASP A 32 -18.23 24.58 8.74
N THR A 33 -18.18 25.92 8.64
CA THR A 33 -19.30 26.77 9.06
C THR A 33 -20.39 26.91 8.01
N LYS A 34 -21.64 26.84 8.48
CA LYS A 34 -22.82 27.14 7.66
C LYS A 34 -22.91 28.63 7.37
N HIS A 35 -23.64 29.00 6.32
CA HIS A 35 -23.78 30.41 5.90
C HIS A 35 -24.27 31.35 7.01
N GLN A 36 -25.12 30.86 7.93
CA GLN A 36 -25.64 31.61 9.08
C GLN A 36 -24.60 31.84 10.19
N GLU A 37 -23.54 31.03 10.24
CA GLU A 37 -22.50 31.08 11.27
C GLU A 37 -21.35 32.04 10.93
N ILE A 38 -21.30 32.57 9.70
CA ILE A 38 -20.25 33.51 9.27
C ILE A 38 -20.28 34.83 10.05
N ILE A 39 -21.46 35.21 10.57
CA ILE A 39 -21.65 36.38 11.42
C ILE A 39 -20.82 36.27 12.69
N LYS A 40 -20.64 35.06 13.24
CA LYS A 40 -19.78 34.83 14.42
C LYS A 40 -18.35 35.30 14.14
N PHE A 41 -17.81 34.95 12.97
CA PHE A 41 -16.46 35.35 12.57
C PHE A 41 -16.36 36.85 12.25
N GLN A 42 -17.42 37.45 11.68
CA GLN A 42 -17.48 38.91 11.50
C GLN A 42 -17.44 39.65 12.85
N LYS A 43 -18.20 39.17 13.86
CA LYS A 43 -18.16 39.69 15.24
C LYS A 43 -16.76 39.52 15.85
N THR A 44 -16.16 38.33 15.72
CA THR A 44 -14.79 38.07 16.21
C THR A 44 -13.76 39.01 15.59
N LEU A 45 -13.77 39.16 14.25
CA LEU A 45 -12.85 40.06 13.56
C LEU A 45 -12.95 41.51 14.05
N LEU A 46 -14.18 42.02 14.20
CA LEU A 46 -14.39 43.37 14.70
C LEU A 46 -13.92 43.53 16.15
N ASN A 47 -14.22 42.56 17.01
CA ASN A 47 -13.77 42.59 18.41
C ASN A 47 -12.24 42.55 18.51
N ASP A 48 -11.59 41.68 17.74
CA ASP A 48 -10.13 41.51 17.75
C ASP A 48 -9.40 42.79 17.31
N VAL A 49 -9.93 43.48 16.28
CA VAL A 49 -9.29 44.68 15.71
C VAL A 49 -9.66 45.96 16.45
N LEU A 50 -10.91 46.10 16.87
CA LEU A 50 -11.42 47.33 17.50
C LEU A 50 -11.35 47.30 19.02
N LYS A 51 -11.20 46.12 19.63
CA LYS A 51 -11.25 45.89 21.09
C LYS A 51 -12.54 46.40 21.75
N ILE A 52 -13.65 46.36 21.01
CA ILE A 52 -14.98 46.75 21.49
C ILE A 52 -15.80 45.48 21.71
N ASN A 53 -16.37 45.29 22.90
CA ASN A 53 -17.32 44.22 23.17
C ASN A 53 -18.74 44.66 22.79
N HIS A 54 -19.54 43.76 22.19
CA HIS A 54 -20.97 43.96 21.86
C HIS A 54 -21.29 44.92 20.71
N LEU A 55 -20.64 44.78 19.55
CA LEU A 55 -21.10 45.42 18.32
C LEU A 55 -22.41 44.79 17.83
N ALA A 56 -23.46 45.61 17.70
CA ALA A 56 -24.75 45.20 17.14
C ALA A 56 -24.61 44.96 15.62
N LEU A 57 -24.36 43.71 15.23
CA LEU A 57 -24.50 43.24 13.85
C LEU A 57 -25.92 42.72 13.63
N ASP A 58 -26.44 42.88 12.42
CA ASP A 58 -27.72 42.28 12.03
C ASP A 58 -27.56 40.75 11.98
N GLU A 59 -28.30 40.04 12.84
CA GLU A 59 -28.25 38.58 12.98
C GLU A 59 -28.98 37.86 11.83
N HIS A 60 -29.77 38.59 11.05
CA HIS A 60 -30.55 38.07 9.93
C HIS A 60 -29.97 38.47 8.56
N HIS A 61 -29.08 39.46 8.47
CA HIS A 61 -28.51 39.94 7.21
C HIS A 61 -26.97 40.07 7.20
N TRP A 62 -26.27 38.94 7.03
CA TRP A 62 -24.81 38.87 6.94
C TRP A 62 -24.18 39.75 5.83
N TYR A 63 -24.90 40.01 4.72
CA TYR A 63 -24.40 40.84 3.62
C TYR A 63 -24.34 42.33 4.00
N HIS A 64 -25.29 42.82 4.81
CA HIS A 64 -25.32 44.21 5.27
C HIS A 64 -24.18 44.52 6.25
N ASN A 65 -23.73 43.53 7.03
CA ASN A 65 -22.61 43.68 7.96
C ASN A 65 -21.28 44.02 7.25
N ALA A 66 -21.11 43.62 5.98
CA ALA A 66 -19.88 43.88 5.23
C ALA A 66 -19.61 45.37 4.99
N SER A 67 -20.66 46.19 4.81
CA SER A 67 -20.51 47.64 4.64
C SER A 67 -20.07 48.31 5.94
N LEU A 68 -20.71 47.95 7.06
CA LEU A 68 -20.35 48.45 8.38
C LEU A 68 -18.91 48.06 8.75
N MET A 69 -18.53 46.81 8.50
CA MET A 69 -17.17 46.33 8.70
C MET A 69 -16.16 47.13 7.88
N ARG A 70 -16.48 47.41 6.60
CA ARG A 70 -15.64 48.26 5.75
C ARG A 70 -15.45 49.65 6.34
N ASP A 71 -16.51 50.31 6.78
CA ASP A 71 -16.38 51.66 7.35
C ASP A 71 -15.52 51.71 8.61
N LYS A 72 -15.57 50.66 9.44
CA LYS A 72 -14.76 50.57 10.66
C LYS A 72 -13.32 50.13 10.42
N LEU A 73 -13.06 49.30 9.40
CA LEU A 73 -11.76 48.65 9.17
C LEU A 73 -10.94 49.26 8.03
N ARG A 74 -11.53 50.09 7.16
CA ARG A 74 -10.87 50.68 5.96
C ARG A 74 -9.61 51.51 6.24
N ASN A 75 -9.43 51.99 7.47
CA ASN A 75 -8.27 52.80 7.88
C ASN A 75 -7.34 52.05 8.83
N LYS A 76 -7.60 50.76 9.09
CA LYS A 76 -6.81 49.94 10.02
C LYS A 76 -5.88 49.02 9.27
N LYS A 77 -4.61 49.01 9.68
CA LYS A 77 -3.61 48.07 9.19
C LYS A 77 -3.75 46.74 9.94
N VAL A 78 -4.41 45.77 9.32
CA VAL A 78 -4.82 44.51 9.96
C VAL A 78 -4.03 43.32 9.43
N LEU A 79 -3.67 42.39 10.33
CA LEU A 79 -3.24 41.04 9.97
C LEU A 79 -4.41 40.08 10.19
N LEU A 80 -4.96 39.54 9.10
CA LEU A 80 -6.10 38.64 9.14
C LEU A 80 -5.67 37.23 8.72
N VAL A 81 -5.91 36.23 9.57
CA VAL A 81 -5.73 34.82 9.21
C VAL A 81 -7.08 34.16 9.02
N LEU A 82 -7.30 33.56 7.84
CA LEU A 82 -8.48 32.79 7.47
C LEU A 82 -8.08 31.32 7.33
N ASP A 83 -8.48 30.48 8.29
CA ASP A 83 -8.04 29.09 8.36
C ASP A 83 -9.08 28.09 7.84
N ASP A 84 -8.61 27.10 7.08
CA ASP A 84 -9.38 26.03 6.40
C ASP A 84 -10.46 26.55 5.45
N VAL A 85 -10.14 27.52 4.60
CA VAL A 85 -11.08 28.09 3.63
C VAL A 85 -11.46 27.05 2.57
N LYS A 86 -12.76 26.86 2.32
CA LYS A 86 -13.28 25.92 1.31
C LYS A 86 -14.00 26.60 0.15
N GLN A 87 -14.46 27.84 0.33
CA GLN A 87 -15.25 28.55 -0.68
C GLN A 87 -14.85 30.02 -0.80
N LYS A 88 -14.87 30.54 -2.02
CA LYS A 88 -14.50 31.94 -2.33
C LYS A 88 -15.39 32.96 -1.61
N ASN A 89 -16.66 32.62 -1.42
CA ASN A 89 -17.61 33.48 -0.72
C ASN A 89 -17.17 33.72 0.73
N GLN A 90 -16.58 32.74 1.44
CA GLN A 90 -16.12 32.91 2.83
C GLN A 90 -15.11 34.05 2.96
N VAL A 91 -14.14 34.12 2.03
CA VAL A 91 -13.14 35.20 1.99
C VAL A 91 -13.79 36.53 1.63
N THR A 92 -14.70 36.52 0.66
CA THR A 92 -15.38 37.74 0.20
C THR A 92 -16.17 38.42 1.33
N LEU A 93 -16.75 37.63 2.24
CA LEU A 93 -17.57 38.12 3.35
C LEU A 93 -16.76 38.57 4.58
N LEU A 94 -15.53 38.11 4.72
CA LEU A 94 -14.66 38.43 5.87
C LEU A 94 -13.57 39.45 5.53
N ALA A 95 -13.10 39.50 4.29
CA ALA A 95 -11.99 40.36 3.85
C ALA A 95 -12.38 41.35 2.74
N GLY A 96 -13.61 41.24 2.21
CA GLY A 96 -14.10 42.06 1.10
C GLY A 96 -13.63 41.57 -0.28
N GLY A 97 -14.43 41.83 -1.31
CA GLY A 97 -14.07 41.57 -2.72
C GLY A 97 -13.06 42.58 -3.28
N ARG A 98 -13.11 42.86 -4.59
CA ARG A 98 -12.15 43.75 -5.30
C ARG A 98 -12.02 45.19 -4.78
N GLY A 99 -12.87 45.63 -3.85
CA GLY A 99 -12.81 46.97 -3.23
C GLY A 99 -12.10 47.04 -1.88
N GLY A 100 -11.71 45.89 -1.29
CA GLY A 100 -11.00 45.82 0.00
C GLY A 100 -11.85 46.22 1.23
N LEU A 101 -11.76 45.44 2.31
CA LEU A 101 -12.38 45.78 3.60
C LEU A 101 -11.39 46.43 4.58
N LEU A 102 -10.10 46.21 4.37
CA LEU A 102 -9.01 46.54 5.29
C LEU A 102 -8.18 47.71 4.77
N GLY A 103 -7.54 48.45 5.69
CA GLY A 103 -6.69 49.58 5.34
C GLY A 103 -5.38 49.19 4.66
N ARG A 104 -4.74 50.18 4.04
CA ARG A 104 -3.48 50.00 3.31
C ARG A 104 -2.40 49.41 4.22
N GLY A 105 -1.63 48.46 3.69
CA GLY A 105 -0.58 47.76 4.44
C GLY A 105 -1.05 46.56 5.26
N SER A 106 -2.35 46.24 5.23
CA SER A 106 -2.91 45.01 5.79
C SER A 106 -2.40 43.77 5.05
N ARG A 107 -2.40 42.62 5.74
CA ARG A 107 -2.06 41.32 5.15
C ARG A 107 -3.12 40.28 5.51
N ILE A 108 -3.51 39.48 4.52
CA ILE A 108 -4.43 38.35 4.71
C ILE A 108 -3.65 37.07 4.44
N LEU A 109 -3.63 36.18 5.42
CA LEU A 109 -3.07 34.84 5.29
C LEU A 109 -4.23 33.84 5.19
N ILE A 110 -4.22 33.03 4.14
CA ILE A 110 -5.27 32.05 3.86
C ILE A 110 -4.66 30.67 3.95
N THR A 111 -5.25 29.78 4.75
CA THR A 111 -4.95 28.35 4.67
C THR A 111 -6.10 27.63 3.98
N THR A 112 -5.78 26.72 3.06
CA THR A 112 -6.78 25.91 2.37
C THR A 112 -6.17 24.56 1.96
N LYS A 113 -7.03 23.59 1.69
CA LYS A 113 -6.66 22.29 1.11
C LYS A 113 -6.78 22.29 -0.42
N ASP A 114 -7.43 23.30 -1.01
CA ASP A 114 -7.74 23.41 -2.43
C ASP A 114 -6.91 24.55 -3.05
N GLU A 115 -5.96 24.20 -3.90
CA GLU A 115 -5.13 25.19 -4.60
C GLU A 115 -5.93 26.01 -5.61
N SER A 116 -6.92 25.41 -6.29
CA SER A 116 -7.72 26.08 -7.33
C SER A 116 -8.54 27.23 -6.77
N LEU A 117 -8.91 27.15 -5.48
CA LEU A 117 -9.56 28.23 -4.76
C LEU A 117 -8.68 29.50 -4.71
N LEU A 118 -7.36 29.33 -4.57
CA LEU A 118 -6.41 30.44 -4.51
C LEU A 118 -6.28 31.13 -5.87
N ASP A 119 -6.36 30.37 -6.97
CA ASP A 119 -6.41 30.94 -8.33
C ASP A 119 -7.67 31.76 -8.56
N GLY A 120 -8.83 31.23 -8.15
CA GLY A 120 -10.09 31.94 -8.20
C GLY A 120 -10.12 33.22 -7.36
N LEU A 121 -9.36 33.25 -6.26
CA LEU A 121 -9.17 34.41 -5.39
C LEU A 121 -8.13 35.42 -5.91
N LYS A 122 -7.27 35.03 -6.85
CA LYS A 122 -6.16 35.84 -7.39
C LYS A 122 -5.23 36.35 -6.28
N VAL A 123 -4.76 35.45 -5.42
CA VAL A 123 -3.84 35.77 -4.32
C VAL A 123 -2.47 36.23 -4.86
N HIS A 124 -1.78 37.09 -4.10
CA HIS A 124 -0.47 37.64 -4.51
C HIS A 124 0.66 36.61 -4.46
N HIS A 125 0.61 35.68 -3.49
CA HIS A 125 1.62 34.65 -3.28
C HIS A 125 0.97 33.35 -2.86
N LYS A 126 1.50 32.24 -3.34
CA LYS A 126 1.12 30.88 -2.95
C LYS A 126 2.32 30.20 -2.28
N PHE A 127 2.04 29.34 -1.30
CA PHE A 127 3.06 28.53 -0.66
C PHE A 127 2.50 27.13 -0.40
N ILE A 128 3.13 26.12 -0.99
CA ILE A 128 2.79 24.72 -0.77
C ILE A 128 3.55 24.24 0.47
N VAL A 129 2.81 23.87 1.52
CA VAL A 129 3.41 23.33 2.75
C VAL A 129 3.79 21.87 2.52
N SER A 130 5.08 21.57 2.61
CA SER A 130 5.62 20.20 2.58
C SER A 130 5.41 19.48 3.92
N GLY A 131 5.47 18.15 3.89
CA GLY A 131 5.57 17.33 5.10
C GLY A 131 6.89 17.54 5.82
N LEU A 132 6.98 17.04 7.04
CA LEU A 132 8.23 16.97 7.79
C LEU A 132 9.18 15.97 7.14
N GLY A 133 10.47 16.31 7.10
CA GLY A 133 11.52 15.38 6.69
C GLY A 133 11.72 14.27 7.72
N PRO A 134 12.51 13.22 7.40
CA PRO A 134 12.73 12.09 8.30
C PRO A 134 13.25 12.52 9.68
N THR A 135 14.21 13.46 9.70
CA THR A 135 14.84 13.96 10.92
C THR A 135 13.85 14.74 11.79
N GLU A 136 13.12 15.70 11.21
CA GLU A 136 12.14 16.49 11.95
C GLU A 136 10.97 15.63 12.43
N SER A 137 10.61 14.62 11.65
CA SER A 137 9.54 13.70 12.01
C SER A 137 9.94 12.79 13.18
N LEU A 138 11.20 12.31 13.23
CA LEU A 138 11.74 11.57 14.37
C LEU A 138 11.81 12.43 15.63
N GLN A 139 12.24 13.68 15.52
CA GLN A 139 12.26 14.62 16.65
C GLN A 139 10.85 14.88 17.19
N LEU A 140 9.88 15.11 16.30
CA LEU A 140 8.49 15.30 16.70
C LEU A 140 7.92 14.06 17.36
N PHE A 141 8.19 12.88 16.80
CA PHE A 141 7.78 11.60 17.36
C PHE A 141 8.36 11.37 18.76
N GLY A 142 9.67 11.55 18.92
CA GLY A 142 10.36 11.40 20.20
C GLY A 142 9.77 12.28 21.29
N ARG A 143 9.44 13.53 20.95
CA ARG A 143 8.78 14.47 21.87
C ARG A 143 7.41 14.00 22.39
N TYR A 144 6.69 13.21 21.60
CA TYR A 144 5.37 12.69 22.00
C TYR A 144 5.41 11.26 22.53
N ALA A 145 6.47 10.50 22.22
CA ALA A 145 6.60 9.08 22.56
C ALA A 145 7.45 8.84 23.83
N VAL A 146 8.34 9.77 24.19
CA VAL A 146 9.30 9.66 25.30
C VAL A 146 9.05 10.77 26.32
N HIS A 147 9.28 10.50 27.61
CA HIS A 147 9.17 11.51 28.68
C HIS A 147 10.11 12.71 28.43
N ASP A 148 9.64 13.92 28.75
CA ASP A 148 10.48 15.13 28.82
C ASP A 148 11.61 14.89 29.85
N GLY A 149 12.82 14.55 29.37
CA GLY A 149 14.04 14.52 30.19
C GLY A 149 14.92 13.26 30.16
N GLY A 150 14.73 12.32 29.24
CA GLY A 150 15.61 11.13 29.14
C GLY A 150 16.44 11.11 27.85
N ASP A 151 17.76 11.22 27.98
CA ASP A 151 18.78 10.99 26.94
C ASP A 151 18.88 9.51 26.49
N ASP A 152 17.79 8.74 26.53
CA ASP A 152 17.77 7.29 26.27
C ASP A 152 17.35 6.95 24.82
N LEU A 153 17.84 7.73 23.85
CA LEU A 153 17.99 7.25 22.48
C LEU A 153 19.44 6.77 22.31
N GLU A 154 19.84 5.75 23.07
CA GLU A 154 21.14 5.10 22.85
C GLU A 154 21.22 4.61 21.40
N GLU A 155 22.16 5.20 20.65
CA GLU A 155 22.54 4.81 19.29
C GLU A 155 22.95 3.34 19.30
N GLY A 156 22.24 2.49 18.52
CA GLY A 156 22.66 1.10 18.28
C GLY A 156 21.65 -0.02 18.61
N CYS A 157 20.41 0.27 18.98
CA CYS A 157 19.38 -0.75 19.22
C CYS A 157 18.36 -0.87 18.06
N ASP A 158 17.73 -2.05 17.91
CA ASP A 158 16.56 -2.37 17.05
C ASP A 158 15.38 -1.36 17.14
N CYS A 159 15.41 -0.46 18.13
CA CYS A 159 14.43 0.59 18.35
C CYS A 159 14.53 1.74 17.34
N GLU A 160 15.73 2.08 16.86
CA GLU A 160 15.90 3.21 15.92
C GLU A 160 15.25 2.90 14.57
N GLU A 161 15.39 1.66 14.10
CA GLU A 161 14.77 1.21 12.86
C GLU A 161 13.25 1.13 12.99
N LEU A 162 12.74 0.72 14.15
CA LEU A 162 11.30 0.70 14.44
C LEU A 162 10.69 2.12 14.49
N PHE A 163 11.41 3.10 15.07
CA PHE A 163 10.99 4.51 15.05
C PHE A 163 11.02 5.10 13.65
N LYS A 164 12.09 4.83 12.90
CA LYS A 164 12.20 5.21 11.49
C LYS A 164 11.02 4.63 10.71
N ASN A 165 10.64 3.37 10.93
CA ASN A 165 9.52 2.75 10.24
C ASN A 165 8.15 3.34 10.61
N LEU A 166 7.87 3.60 11.90
CA LEU A 166 6.62 4.23 12.35
C LEU A 166 6.47 5.67 11.86
N VAL A 167 7.55 6.44 11.96
CA VAL A 167 7.60 7.81 11.47
C VAL A 167 7.50 7.86 9.95
N HIS A 168 8.16 6.92 9.28
CA HIS A 168 8.05 6.74 7.85
C HIS A 168 6.62 6.40 7.47
N TYR A 169 5.93 5.49 8.17
CA TYR A 169 4.51 5.17 7.95
C TYR A 169 3.60 6.42 8.07
N ALA A 170 3.89 7.33 8.99
CA ALA A 170 3.17 8.58 9.15
C ALA A 170 3.35 9.58 7.98
N GLY A 171 4.27 9.32 7.05
CA GLY A 171 4.40 10.06 5.80
C GLY A 171 4.81 11.52 5.97
N GLY A 172 5.46 11.88 7.08
CA GLY A 172 5.83 13.27 7.37
C GLY A 172 4.64 14.16 7.75
N LEU A 173 3.46 13.60 8.04
CA LEU A 173 2.30 14.35 8.53
C LEU A 173 2.44 14.62 10.03
N PRO A 174 2.61 15.90 10.47
CA PRO A 174 2.79 16.21 11.89
C PRO A 174 1.69 15.67 12.80
N SER A 175 0.43 15.70 12.34
CA SER A 175 -0.70 15.17 13.11
C SER A 175 -0.61 13.67 13.33
N ALA A 176 -0.32 12.90 12.27
CA ALA A 176 -0.20 11.45 12.35
C ALA A 176 0.98 11.04 13.24
N ILE A 177 2.12 11.73 13.09
CA ILE A 177 3.30 11.52 13.92
C ILE A 177 2.99 11.77 15.39
N LYS A 178 2.32 12.89 15.70
CA LYS A 178 1.89 13.22 17.06
C LYS A 178 1.01 12.12 17.64
N THR A 179 -0.03 11.70 16.91
CA THR A 179 -0.96 10.67 17.39
C THR A 179 -0.25 9.34 17.65
N LEU A 180 0.63 8.90 16.75
CA LEU A 180 1.42 7.68 16.93
C LEU A 180 2.34 7.78 18.15
N GLY A 181 3.05 8.90 18.31
CA GLY A 181 3.90 9.14 19.47
C GLY A 181 3.10 9.08 20.78
N THR A 182 1.98 9.81 20.86
CA THR A 182 1.12 9.80 22.04
C THR A 182 0.50 8.44 22.33
N CYS A 183 0.18 7.65 21.30
CA CYS A 183 -0.39 6.32 21.47
C CYS A 183 0.62 5.35 22.10
N LEU A 184 1.88 5.48 21.71
CA LEU A 184 2.99 4.64 22.16
C LEU A 184 3.61 5.12 23.47
N PHE A 185 3.32 6.35 23.89
CA PHE A 185 3.75 6.93 25.15
C PHE A 185 3.42 5.99 26.34
N GLY A 186 4.45 5.64 27.11
CA GLY A 186 4.33 4.76 28.29
C GLY A 186 4.13 3.27 27.99
N ARG A 187 4.10 2.83 26.72
CA ARG A 187 3.94 1.41 26.34
C ARG A 187 5.29 0.69 26.25
N LYS A 188 5.30 -0.62 26.55
CA LYS A 188 6.50 -1.46 26.44
C LYS A 188 6.90 -1.69 24.97
N LYS A 189 8.21 -1.78 24.70
CA LYS A 189 8.81 -1.85 23.35
C LYS A 189 8.25 -2.99 22.47
N ASP A 190 7.91 -4.15 23.05
CA ASP A 190 7.32 -5.30 22.36
C ASP A 190 5.94 -5.01 21.76
N GLN A 191 5.22 -4.03 22.30
CA GLN A 191 3.91 -3.61 21.79
C GLN A 191 4.04 -2.69 20.57
N TRP A 192 5.18 -2.04 20.37
CA TRP A 192 5.39 -1.09 19.28
C TRP A 192 5.61 -1.82 17.95
N GLY A 193 6.33 -2.95 17.97
CA GLY A 193 6.49 -3.82 16.80
C GLY A 193 5.17 -4.45 16.37
N LYS A 194 4.39 -4.95 17.33
CA LYS A 194 3.02 -5.45 17.06
C LYS A 194 2.13 -4.37 16.46
N LEU A 195 2.27 -3.14 16.92
CA LEU A 195 1.53 -2.03 16.35
C LEU A 195 1.96 -1.75 14.91
N LEU A 196 3.25 -1.63 14.64
CA LEU A 196 3.74 -1.39 13.29
C LEU A 196 3.22 -2.47 12.33
N GLU A 197 3.30 -3.74 12.73
CA GLU A 197 2.70 -4.85 11.97
C GLU A 197 1.19 -4.67 11.78
N GLN A 198 0.45 -4.18 12.77
CA GLN A 198 -0.99 -3.91 12.65
C GLN A 198 -1.31 -2.75 11.71
N LEU A 199 -0.52 -1.67 11.75
CA LEU A 199 -0.67 -0.50 10.88
C LEU A 199 -0.31 -0.83 9.44
N GLU A 200 0.75 -1.62 9.22
CA GLU A 200 1.11 -2.17 7.91
C GLU A 200 0.01 -3.11 7.39
N ARG A 201 -0.57 -3.91 8.28
CA ARG A 201 -1.69 -4.81 7.97
C ARG A 201 -2.97 -4.03 7.67
N ASN A 202 -3.24 -2.93 8.35
CA ASN A 202 -4.47 -2.16 8.20
C ASN A 202 -4.12 -0.67 8.21
N PRO A 203 -3.92 -0.06 7.02
CA PRO A 203 -3.61 1.35 6.94
C PRO A 203 -4.84 2.17 7.34
N ILE A 204 -4.80 2.78 8.52
CA ILE A 204 -5.95 3.44 9.16
C ILE A 204 -5.64 4.94 9.43
N LEU A 205 -4.88 5.60 8.55
CA LEU A 205 -4.46 7.00 8.73
C LEU A 205 -5.65 7.96 8.92
N ASP A 206 -6.76 7.77 8.19
CA ASP A 206 -7.94 8.66 8.30
C ASP A 206 -8.66 8.59 9.66
N TRP A 207 -8.53 7.48 10.41
CA TRP A 207 -9.13 7.31 11.75
C TRP A 207 -8.17 7.73 12.88
N ILE A 208 -6.86 7.60 12.68
CA ILE A 208 -5.82 8.25 13.52
C ILE A 208 -6.06 9.78 13.58
N GLU A 209 -6.60 10.36 12.50
CA GLU A 209 -6.96 11.78 12.42
C GLU A 209 -8.38 12.13 12.92
N ALA A 210 -9.28 11.14 13.09
CA ALA A 210 -10.68 11.38 13.47
C ALA A 210 -10.95 11.16 14.96
N TYR A 211 -10.12 10.39 15.67
CA TYR A 211 -10.29 10.07 17.09
C TYR A 211 -9.02 10.41 17.88
N SER A 212 -8.88 11.67 18.28
CA SER A 212 -7.77 12.14 19.14
C SER A 212 -8.04 11.97 20.64
N GLU A 213 -9.19 11.39 21.04
CA GLU A 213 -9.66 11.44 22.44
C GLU A 213 -9.69 10.09 23.18
N ASN A 214 -9.35 8.96 22.56
CA ASN A 214 -9.33 7.68 23.30
C ASN A 214 -8.32 6.64 22.76
N THR A 215 -7.07 6.76 23.19
CA THR A 215 -5.91 5.94 22.77
C THR A 215 -5.89 4.51 23.30
N ASP A 216 -6.72 4.15 24.28
CA ASP A 216 -6.77 2.79 24.84
C ASP A 216 -7.55 1.80 23.97
N SER A 217 -8.40 2.28 23.07
CA SER A 217 -9.20 1.46 22.14
C SER A 217 -8.42 0.86 20.96
N PHE A 218 -7.13 1.19 20.86
CA PHE A 218 -6.30 0.94 19.69
C PHE A 218 -5.92 -0.53 19.45
N LEU A 219 -6.00 -1.37 20.49
CA LEU A 219 -5.57 -2.78 20.44
C LEU A 219 -6.71 -3.79 20.31
N GLN A 220 -7.96 -3.34 20.24
CA GLN A 220 -9.09 -4.20 19.90
C GLN A 220 -9.85 -3.54 18.77
N PRO A 221 -10.00 -4.18 17.59
CA PRO A 221 -11.02 -3.72 16.67
C PRO A 221 -12.31 -3.70 17.48
N HIS A 222 -12.97 -2.55 17.57
CA HIS A 222 -14.33 -2.50 18.11
C HIS A 222 -15.21 -3.30 17.14
N GLU A 223 -15.24 -4.62 17.32
CA GLU A 223 -16.11 -5.56 16.64
C GLU A 223 -17.49 -5.36 17.24
N SER A 224 -18.22 -4.39 16.67
CA SER A 224 -19.66 -4.35 16.85
C SER A 224 -20.27 -5.45 15.97
N VAL A 225 -21.30 -6.11 16.48
CA VAL A 225 -22.07 -7.08 15.72
C VAL A 225 -23.41 -6.48 15.33
N VAL A 226 -23.88 -6.83 14.14
CA VAL A 226 -25.29 -6.70 13.78
C VAL A 226 -25.94 -8.03 14.08
N GLU A 227 -26.93 -8.00 14.98
CA GLU A 227 -27.67 -9.20 15.40
C GLU A 227 -28.27 -9.94 14.19
N PRO A 228 -28.33 -11.28 14.22
CA PRO A 228 -28.86 -12.07 13.11
C PRO A 228 -30.29 -11.68 12.74
N CYS A 229 -30.50 -11.38 11.47
CA CYS A 229 -31.81 -11.24 10.88
C CYS A 229 -32.27 -12.61 10.35
N GLY A 230 -33.43 -13.08 10.81
CA GLY A 230 -33.97 -14.39 10.49
C GLY A 230 -34.75 -14.99 11.66
N GLU A 231 -35.09 -16.26 11.53
CA GLU A 231 -35.85 -17.00 12.55
C GLU A 231 -34.96 -17.95 13.35
N SER A 232 -35.49 -18.52 14.43
CA SER A 232 -34.71 -19.26 15.44
C SER A 232 -34.23 -20.66 15.03
N GLY A 233 -34.65 -21.18 13.88
CA GLY A 233 -34.31 -22.51 13.37
C GLY A 233 -32.86 -22.65 12.88
N GLY A 234 -32.41 -23.90 12.74
CA GLY A 234 -31.09 -24.25 12.20
C GLY A 234 -29.94 -24.35 13.22
N THR A 235 -28.81 -24.87 12.76
CA THR A 235 -27.57 -24.96 13.54
C THR A 235 -26.75 -23.68 13.43
N PRO A 236 -26.11 -23.20 14.51
CA PRO A 236 -25.34 -21.97 14.46
C PRO A 236 -24.05 -22.13 13.64
N TYR A 237 -23.73 -21.10 12.85
CA TYR A 237 -22.45 -20.95 12.17
C TYR A 237 -21.84 -19.58 12.49
N ASP A 238 -20.52 -19.49 12.44
CA ASP A 238 -19.79 -18.26 12.70
C ASP A 238 -18.46 -18.29 11.93
N ASP A 239 -18.35 -17.43 10.92
CA ASP A 239 -17.14 -17.32 10.11
C ASP A 239 -16.00 -16.57 10.82
N LYS A 240 -16.30 -15.84 11.91
CA LYS A 240 -15.44 -14.84 12.56
C LYS A 240 -15.26 -13.57 11.72
N ALA A 241 -14.65 -12.55 12.33
CA ALA A 241 -14.32 -11.29 11.68
C ALA A 241 -12.99 -11.37 10.92
N TYR A 242 -12.96 -10.83 9.71
CA TYR A 242 -11.76 -10.72 8.86
C TYR A 242 -11.49 -9.26 8.46
N LYS A 243 -10.47 -8.98 7.63
CA LYS A 243 -10.19 -7.60 7.18
C LYS A 243 -11.22 -7.08 6.19
N GLY A 244 -11.91 -7.97 5.50
CA GLY A 244 -12.96 -7.66 4.55
C GLY A 244 -13.32 -8.90 3.72
N ILE A 245 -14.37 -8.78 2.93
CA ILE A 245 -14.85 -9.83 2.04
C ILE A 245 -14.35 -9.52 0.64
N ARG A 246 -13.89 -10.52 -0.10
CA ARG A 246 -13.51 -10.38 -1.52
C ARG A 246 -14.57 -10.96 -2.45
N GLN A 247 -15.20 -12.05 -2.03
CA GLN A 247 -16.20 -12.74 -2.82
C GLN A 247 -17.24 -13.40 -1.91
N MET A 248 -18.47 -13.52 -2.40
CA MET A 248 -19.52 -14.31 -1.78
C MET A 248 -20.18 -15.19 -2.84
N GLU A 249 -20.36 -16.46 -2.52
CA GLU A 249 -21.11 -17.44 -3.29
C GLU A 249 -22.47 -17.66 -2.60
N ILE A 250 -23.55 -17.47 -3.36
CA ILE A 250 -24.92 -17.65 -2.89
C ILE A 250 -25.57 -18.69 -3.80
N VAL A 251 -26.08 -19.77 -3.23
CA VAL A 251 -26.84 -20.79 -3.97
C VAL A 251 -28.33 -20.54 -3.74
N VAL A 252 -29.04 -20.26 -4.83
CA VAL A 252 -30.50 -20.09 -4.83
C VAL A 252 -31.15 -21.39 -5.27
N PHE A 253 -32.03 -21.95 -4.44
CA PHE A 253 -32.76 -23.18 -4.74
C PHE A 253 -34.27 -22.87 -4.77
N GLY A 254 -34.84 -22.85 -5.98
CA GLY A 254 -36.23 -22.40 -6.15
C GLY A 254 -36.43 -20.96 -5.64
N PRO A 255 -37.41 -20.70 -4.74
CA PRO A 255 -37.66 -19.37 -4.20
C PRO A 255 -36.81 -19.00 -2.96
N VAL A 256 -35.85 -19.83 -2.53
CA VAL A 256 -35.16 -19.66 -1.23
C VAL A 256 -33.63 -19.65 -1.36
N ILE A 257 -32.94 -19.14 -0.33
CA ILE A 257 -31.49 -19.20 -0.22
C ILE A 257 -31.07 -20.57 0.34
N GLY A 258 -30.50 -21.40 -0.55
CA GLY A 258 -30.05 -22.75 -0.25
C GLY A 258 -28.78 -22.78 0.59
N SER A 259 -27.76 -22.02 0.19
CA SER A 259 -26.53 -21.88 0.98
C SER A 259 -25.78 -20.59 0.67
N ILE A 260 -24.92 -20.18 1.60
CA ILE A 260 -23.94 -19.11 1.41
C ILE A 260 -22.53 -19.60 1.74
N ARG A 261 -21.55 -18.97 1.11
CA ARG A 261 -20.12 -19.16 1.38
C ARG A 261 -19.39 -17.86 1.05
N SER A 262 -18.39 -17.49 1.82
CA SER A 262 -17.65 -16.25 1.59
C SER A 262 -16.15 -16.50 1.51
N ASP A 263 -15.47 -15.70 0.70
CA ASP A 263 -14.01 -15.62 0.65
C ASP A 263 -13.57 -14.31 1.30
N TYR A 264 -12.89 -14.45 2.43
CA TYR A 264 -12.43 -13.35 3.25
C TYR A 264 -10.96 -13.02 3.01
N ASP A 265 -10.61 -11.75 3.24
CA ASP A 265 -9.23 -11.30 3.34
C ASP A 265 -8.72 -11.45 4.78
N HIS A 266 -7.78 -12.36 4.99
CA HIS A 266 -7.05 -12.47 6.26
C HIS A 266 -5.60 -12.06 6.06
N GLY A 267 -5.36 -10.74 6.05
CA GLY A 267 -4.01 -10.25 5.80
C GLY A 267 -3.54 -10.61 4.41
N GLY A 268 -4.38 -10.33 3.39
CA GLY A 268 -4.08 -10.53 1.97
C GLY A 268 -4.17 -11.95 1.46
N SER A 269 -4.20 -12.91 2.38
CA SER A 269 -4.52 -14.31 2.10
C SER A 269 -6.03 -14.46 2.00
N LEU A 270 -6.46 -15.36 1.10
CA LEU A 270 -7.87 -15.67 0.89
C LEU A 270 -8.26 -16.81 1.85
N VAL A 271 -9.18 -16.55 2.76
CA VAL A 271 -9.74 -17.57 3.65
C VAL A 271 -11.17 -17.82 3.22
N ARG A 272 -11.45 -19.02 2.72
CA ARG A 272 -12.79 -19.42 2.28
C ARG A 272 -13.53 -20.08 3.44
N SER A 273 -14.73 -19.61 3.75
CA SER A 273 -15.56 -20.24 4.78
C SER A 273 -16.16 -21.57 4.34
N ALA A 274 -16.65 -22.32 5.33
CA ALA A 274 -17.52 -23.46 5.07
C ALA A 274 -18.77 -23.01 4.29
N ARG A 275 -19.43 -23.96 3.62
CA ARG A 275 -20.75 -23.70 3.04
C ARG A 275 -21.78 -23.78 4.17
N HIS A 276 -22.54 -22.71 4.37
CA HIS A 276 -23.60 -22.64 5.37
C HIS A 276 -24.94 -22.85 4.69
N GLY A 277 -25.62 -23.95 5.03
CA GLY A 277 -26.79 -24.48 4.30
C GLY A 277 -26.46 -25.76 3.53
N GLY A 278 -27.45 -26.32 2.86
CA GLY A 278 -27.43 -27.66 2.28
C GLY A 278 -26.86 -27.73 0.87
N SER A 279 -26.52 -28.95 0.44
CA SER A 279 -25.94 -29.25 -0.88
C SER A 279 -27.01 -29.36 -1.98
N HIS A 280 -27.93 -28.40 -2.05
CA HIS A 280 -29.01 -28.40 -3.03
C HIS A 280 -28.48 -28.09 -4.45
N GLU A 281 -28.99 -28.76 -5.47
CA GLU A 281 -28.76 -28.40 -6.88
C GLU A 281 -29.52 -27.10 -7.21
N GLY A 282 -28.89 -25.96 -6.93
CA GLY A 282 -29.44 -24.62 -7.16
C GLY A 282 -28.58 -23.77 -8.08
N LYS A 283 -29.12 -22.60 -8.48
CA LYS A 283 -28.37 -21.60 -9.25
C LYS A 283 -27.31 -20.97 -8.33
N THR A 284 -26.04 -21.21 -8.65
CA THR A 284 -24.92 -20.58 -7.93
C THR A 284 -24.65 -19.19 -8.49
N ILE A 285 -24.63 -18.20 -7.61
CA ILE A 285 -24.38 -16.79 -7.91
C ILE A 285 -23.12 -16.38 -7.18
N THR A 286 -22.18 -15.80 -7.91
CA THR A 286 -20.93 -15.28 -7.33
C THR A 286 -20.96 -13.76 -7.35
N VAL A 287 -20.87 -13.16 -6.16
CA VAL A 287 -20.69 -11.73 -5.95
C VAL A 287 -19.20 -11.48 -5.73
N THR A 288 -18.52 -10.95 -6.73
CA THR A 288 -17.11 -10.56 -6.64
C THR A 288 -17.00 -9.06 -6.40
N LEU A 289 -16.26 -8.66 -5.37
CA LEU A 289 -16.00 -7.28 -5.01
C LEU A 289 -14.66 -6.84 -5.59
N ASP A 290 -14.59 -5.61 -6.10
CA ASP A 290 -13.34 -4.95 -6.47
C ASP A 290 -12.52 -4.54 -5.21
N TYR A 291 -12.11 -5.53 -4.43
CA TYR A 291 -11.40 -5.35 -3.17
C TYR A 291 -9.98 -4.78 -3.39
N PRO A 292 -9.52 -3.80 -2.58
CA PRO A 292 -10.15 -3.27 -1.35
C PRO A 292 -11.09 -2.08 -1.56
N ASP A 293 -11.25 -1.60 -2.79
CA ASP A 293 -12.00 -0.37 -3.08
C ASP A 293 -13.52 -0.56 -3.05
N GLU A 294 -13.98 -1.79 -3.27
CA GLU A 294 -15.34 -2.22 -3.07
C GLU A 294 -15.44 -3.12 -1.83
N PHE A 295 -16.28 -2.73 -0.88
CA PHE A 295 -16.50 -3.46 0.36
C PHE A 295 -17.99 -3.43 0.73
N LEU A 296 -18.44 -4.45 1.45
CA LEU A 296 -19.83 -4.56 1.86
C LEU A 296 -20.16 -3.56 2.97
N THR A 297 -21.26 -2.85 2.79
CA THR A 297 -21.78 -1.83 3.70
C THR A 297 -23.07 -2.26 4.36
N SER A 298 -23.84 -3.18 3.77
CA SER A 298 -25.08 -3.69 4.35
C SER A 298 -25.55 -4.97 3.64
N ILE A 299 -26.49 -5.68 4.26
CA ILE A 299 -27.31 -6.74 3.66
C ILE A 299 -28.77 -6.43 3.93
N SER A 300 -29.62 -6.72 2.94
CA SER A 300 -31.07 -6.75 3.11
C SER A 300 -31.67 -7.99 2.44
N GLY A 301 -32.97 -8.23 2.65
CA GLY A 301 -33.64 -9.38 2.07
C GLY A 301 -35.04 -9.59 2.64
N CYS A 302 -35.62 -10.74 2.33
CA CYS A 302 -36.89 -11.19 2.90
C CYS A 302 -36.75 -12.55 3.58
N THR A 303 -37.44 -12.73 4.71
CA THR A 303 -37.59 -14.01 5.39
C THR A 303 -38.98 -14.59 5.16
N ASN A 304 -39.07 -15.89 4.95
CA ASN A 304 -40.32 -16.62 5.01
C ASN A 304 -40.57 -17.02 6.47
N THR A 305 -41.58 -16.41 7.11
CA THR A 305 -41.89 -16.67 8.53
C THR A 305 -42.40 -18.08 8.78
N ASP A 306 -43.15 -18.65 7.85
CA ASP A 306 -43.76 -19.97 8.00
C ASP A 306 -42.71 -21.08 7.92
N LEU A 307 -41.72 -20.91 7.04
CA LEU A 307 -40.62 -21.85 6.87
C LEU A 307 -39.40 -21.51 7.73
N SER A 308 -39.39 -20.36 8.41
CA SER A 308 -38.27 -19.89 9.24
C SER A 308 -36.94 -19.82 8.50
N ILE A 309 -36.95 -19.34 7.25
CA ILE A 309 -35.78 -19.27 6.35
C ILE A 309 -35.62 -17.91 5.68
N ILE A 310 -34.39 -17.61 5.26
CA ILE A 310 -34.09 -16.50 4.36
C ILE A 310 -34.52 -16.89 2.94
N GLN A 311 -35.48 -16.13 2.42
CA GLN A 311 -36.06 -16.35 1.10
C GLN A 311 -35.33 -15.55 0.02
N SER A 312 -34.85 -14.35 0.37
CA SER A 312 -34.01 -13.56 -0.53
C SER A 312 -32.92 -12.77 0.17
N LEU A 313 -31.87 -12.44 -0.60
CA LEU A 313 -30.75 -11.59 -0.18
C LEU A 313 -30.42 -10.55 -1.25
N SER A 314 -30.18 -9.33 -0.80
CA SER A 314 -29.53 -8.25 -1.53
C SER A 314 -28.27 -7.84 -0.78
N ILE A 315 -27.16 -7.77 -1.49
CA ILE A 315 -25.83 -7.47 -0.93
C ILE A 315 -25.46 -6.05 -1.34
N HIS A 316 -25.25 -5.15 -0.38
CA HIS A 316 -24.94 -3.75 -0.64
C HIS A 316 -23.46 -3.49 -0.41
N SER A 317 -22.78 -2.95 -1.42
CA SER A 317 -21.43 -2.41 -1.33
C SER A 317 -21.43 -0.88 -1.28
N ASN A 318 -20.28 -0.28 -1.02
CA ASN A 318 -20.06 1.16 -1.16
C ASN A 318 -20.17 1.66 -2.61
N ARG A 319 -20.28 0.76 -3.61
CA ARG A 319 -20.38 1.12 -5.03
C ARG A 319 -21.73 0.77 -5.66
N ARG A 320 -22.30 -0.39 -5.31
CA ARG A 320 -23.47 -0.95 -5.98
C ARG A 320 -24.21 -1.94 -5.08
N THR A 321 -25.38 -2.38 -5.54
CA THR A 321 -26.15 -3.46 -4.92
C THR A 321 -26.15 -4.66 -5.84
N TYR A 322 -25.98 -5.85 -5.27
CA TYR A 322 -26.10 -7.14 -5.94
C TYR A 322 -27.39 -7.82 -5.49
N GLY A 323 -28.14 -8.38 -6.43
CA GLY A 323 -29.45 -8.98 -6.16
C GLY A 323 -30.61 -8.03 -6.46
N PRO A 324 -31.81 -8.31 -5.96
CA PRO A 324 -32.13 -9.39 -5.03
C PRO A 324 -31.95 -10.78 -5.63
N PHE A 325 -31.55 -11.74 -4.79
CA PHE A 325 -31.44 -13.16 -5.14
C PHE A 325 -32.49 -13.92 -4.35
N GLY A 326 -33.28 -14.77 -5.00
CA GLY A 326 -34.42 -15.47 -4.37
C GLY A 326 -35.73 -14.69 -4.50
N ASP A 327 -36.72 -15.03 -3.66
CA ASP A 327 -38.07 -14.42 -3.69
C ASP A 327 -38.26 -13.35 -2.59
N GLU A 328 -38.87 -12.22 -2.96
CA GLU A 328 -39.08 -11.05 -2.11
C GLU A 328 -40.47 -10.98 -1.46
N ASN A 329 -41.32 -11.99 -1.62
CA ASN A 329 -42.69 -12.01 -1.07
C ASN A 329 -42.77 -12.17 0.47
N GLY A 330 -41.64 -12.30 1.18
CA GLY A 330 -41.57 -12.49 2.64
C GLY A 330 -41.47 -11.19 3.47
N LYS A 331 -41.22 -11.34 4.77
CA LYS A 331 -40.98 -10.23 5.70
C LYS A 331 -39.60 -9.60 5.43
N ARG A 332 -39.58 -8.32 5.09
CA ARG A 332 -38.34 -7.59 4.79
C ARG A 332 -37.47 -7.41 6.04
N PHE A 333 -36.17 -7.57 5.87
CA PHE A 333 -35.14 -7.19 6.83
C PHE A 333 -34.02 -6.40 6.14
N SER A 334 -33.30 -5.60 6.93
CA SER A 334 -32.09 -4.92 6.49
C SER A 334 -31.22 -4.64 7.71
N PHE A 335 -29.90 -4.67 7.54
CA PHE A 335 -29.01 -4.21 8.59
C PHE A 335 -29.20 -2.69 8.78
N HIS A 336 -29.82 -2.31 9.90
CA HIS A 336 -30.27 -0.95 10.16
C HIS A 336 -29.14 0.09 10.21
N ASP A 337 -29.45 1.27 9.64
CA ASP A 337 -28.54 2.38 9.34
C ASP A 337 -27.78 2.93 10.57
N LYS A 338 -28.33 2.90 11.79
CA LYS A 338 -27.65 3.49 12.98
C LYS A 338 -26.39 2.74 13.44
N GLN A 339 -26.34 1.41 13.29
CA GLN A 339 -25.20 0.61 13.80
C GLN A 339 -24.08 0.46 12.76
N ILE A 340 -24.43 0.47 11.47
CA ILE A 340 -23.51 0.19 10.36
C ILE A 340 -23.00 1.43 9.62
N LYS A 341 -23.61 2.61 9.85
CA LYS A 341 -23.21 3.85 9.18
C LYS A 341 -21.73 4.19 9.42
N GLY A 342 -20.98 4.32 8.34
CA GLY A 342 -19.54 4.58 8.37
C GLY A 342 -18.67 3.34 8.69
N LYS A 343 -19.25 2.14 8.69
CA LYS A 343 -18.58 0.86 8.92
C LYS A 343 -18.74 -0.07 7.71
N LYS A 344 -17.93 -1.13 7.66
CA LYS A 344 -17.99 -2.20 6.66
C LYS A 344 -18.22 -3.56 7.33
N ILE A 345 -18.77 -4.51 6.58
CA ILE A 345 -18.94 -5.90 7.03
C ILE A 345 -17.61 -6.65 6.90
N LEU A 346 -17.25 -7.37 7.95
CA LEU A 346 -15.99 -8.11 8.12
C LEU A 346 -16.16 -9.62 8.09
N GLY A 347 -17.35 -10.13 8.38
CA GLY A 347 -17.63 -11.54 8.60
C GLY A 347 -19.12 -11.78 8.81
N PHE A 348 -19.56 -13.02 8.63
CA PHE A 348 -20.96 -13.43 8.86
C PHE A 348 -21.07 -14.50 9.94
N PHE A 349 -22.19 -14.48 10.63
CA PHE A 349 -22.60 -15.53 11.57
C PHE A 349 -24.11 -15.68 11.51
N GLY A 350 -24.68 -16.77 12.00
CA GLY A 350 -26.12 -16.99 11.93
C GLY A 350 -26.50 -18.43 12.18
N LYS A 351 -27.61 -18.87 11.59
CA LYS A 351 -28.07 -20.26 11.66
C LYS A 351 -28.42 -20.82 10.29
N CYS A 352 -28.18 -22.11 10.08
CA CYS A 352 -28.56 -22.85 8.88
C CYS A 352 -28.87 -24.33 9.19
N ASP A 353 -29.98 -24.85 8.66
CA ASP A 353 -30.28 -26.28 8.44
C ASP A 353 -31.66 -26.46 7.74
N PRO A 354 -31.78 -27.13 6.57
CA PRO A 354 -30.77 -27.29 5.52
C PRO A 354 -30.68 -26.03 4.65
N TYR A 355 -31.40 -24.95 4.97
CA TYR A 355 -31.36 -23.65 4.29
C TYR A 355 -30.68 -22.62 5.18
N VAL A 356 -30.46 -21.41 4.67
CA VAL A 356 -30.00 -20.31 5.53
C VAL A 356 -31.21 -19.78 6.32
N ASN A 357 -31.20 -19.94 7.65
CA ASN A 357 -32.30 -19.52 8.52
C ASN A 357 -32.15 -18.09 9.03
N SER A 358 -30.90 -17.69 9.34
CA SER A 358 -30.59 -16.34 9.77
C SER A 358 -29.17 -15.91 9.38
N ILE A 359 -28.97 -14.60 9.26
CA ILE A 359 -27.69 -13.98 8.94
C ILE A 359 -27.47 -12.70 9.77
N GLY A 360 -26.40 -12.68 10.53
CA GLY A 360 -25.82 -11.54 11.24
C GLY A 360 -24.41 -11.25 10.71
N ALA A 361 -23.84 -10.14 11.13
CA ALA A 361 -22.56 -9.68 10.59
C ALA A 361 -21.65 -9.04 11.64
N TYR A 362 -20.36 -9.33 11.55
CA TYR A 362 -19.33 -8.54 12.20
C TYR A 362 -19.11 -7.26 11.40
N ILE A 363 -19.10 -6.12 12.07
CA ILE A 363 -18.88 -4.81 11.43
C ILE A 363 -17.72 -4.07 12.10
N GLY A 364 -16.90 -3.43 11.27
CA GLY A 364 -15.74 -2.66 11.72
C GLY A 364 -15.53 -1.40 10.91
N PRO A 365 -14.55 -0.57 11.28
CA PRO A 365 -14.28 0.70 10.62
C PRO A 365 -13.97 0.50 9.12
N ILE A 366 -14.37 1.47 8.30
CA ILE A 366 -13.95 1.53 6.90
C ILE A 366 -12.47 1.92 6.87
N SER A 367 -11.62 0.92 6.77
CA SER A 367 -10.20 1.11 6.42
C SER A 367 -10.13 1.59 4.98
N HIS A 368 -9.89 2.88 4.78
CA HIS A 368 -9.55 3.38 3.45
C HIS A 368 -8.13 2.92 3.13
N PRO A 369 -7.90 2.23 2.02
CA PRO A 369 -6.55 1.99 1.54
C PRO A 369 -5.97 3.35 1.13
N TYR A 370 -5.18 3.93 2.04
CA TYR A 370 -4.38 5.15 1.93
C TYR A 370 -5.11 6.43 1.44
N PRO A 371 -4.97 7.57 2.15
CA PRO A 371 -5.56 8.83 1.70
C PRO A 371 -4.96 9.39 0.40
N PHE A 372 -3.90 8.80 -0.15
CA PHE A 372 -3.19 9.29 -1.32
C PHE A 372 -3.10 8.21 -2.41
N ARG A 373 -4.00 8.30 -3.40
CA ARG A 373 -3.90 7.49 -4.64
C ARG A 373 -2.86 8.03 -5.62
N THR A 374 -2.45 9.29 -5.43
CA THR A 374 -1.45 9.99 -6.23
C THR A 374 -0.66 10.99 -5.39
N ILE A 375 0.58 11.27 -5.79
CA ILE A 375 1.44 12.34 -5.28
C ILE A 375 1.89 13.24 -6.43
N GLY A 376 2.00 14.56 -6.18
CA GLY A 376 2.33 15.52 -7.22
C GLY A 376 1.15 15.86 -8.16
N PRO A 377 1.41 16.37 -9.38
CA PRO A 377 2.73 16.50 -9.99
C PRO A 377 3.48 17.72 -9.44
N PHE A 378 4.77 17.54 -9.17
CA PHE A 378 5.66 18.59 -8.70
C PHE A 378 6.40 19.21 -9.89
N GLY A 379 6.29 20.53 -10.06
CA GLY A 379 6.90 21.27 -11.17
C GLY A 379 5.87 21.95 -12.08
N ASN A 380 6.28 22.29 -13.28
CA ASN A 380 5.51 23.09 -14.24
C ASN A 380 4.59 22.22 -15.08
N GLN A 381 3.29 22.51 -15.11
CA GLN A 381 2.29 21.71 -15.81
C GLN A 381 1.97 22.22 -17.23
N ASP A 382 2.56 23.34 -17.67
CA ASP A 382 2.29 23.95 -18.98
C ASP A 382 2.92 23.22 -20.19
N GLY A 383 3.65 22.11 -19.94
CA GLY A 383 4.29 21.27 -20.96
C GLY A 383 3.38 20.19 -21.57
N ASN A 384 3.95 19.32 -22.42
CA ASN A 384 3.22 18.15 -22.93
C ASN A 384 2.99 17.17 -21.76
N SER A 385 1.73 16.96 -21.40
CA SER A 385 1.39 16.04 -20.32
C SER A 385 1.60 14.59 -20.74
N TRP A 386 2.04 13.77 -19.79
CA TRP A 386 2.23 12.33 -19.97
C TRP A 386 1.70 11.59 -18.74
N ASN A 387 1.30 10.34 -18.95
CA ASN A 387 0.74 9.50 -17.91
C ASN A 387 0.92 8.03 -18.28
N ASP A 388 1.70 7.30 -17.50
CA ASP A 388 1.98 5.88 -17.76
C ASP A 388 0.87 4.95 -17.24
N GLY A 389 -0.07 5.47 -16.46
CA GLY A 389 -1.07 4.68 -15.76
C GLY A 389 -0.50 3.93 -14.57
N LYS A 390 -1.24 2.92 -14.09
CA LYS A 390 -0.83 2.05 -12.99
C LYS A 390 -0.33 0.72 -13.52
N HIS A 391 0.75 0.22 -12.93
CA HIS A 391 1.38 -1.05 -13.26
C HIS A 391 1.50 -1.95 -12.02
N ALA A 392 1.95 -3.20 -12.17
CA ALA A 392 2.08 -4.11 -11.04
C ALA A 392 3.17 -3.63 -10.05
N ASP A 393 4.31 -3.17 -10.57
CA ASP A 393 5.41 -2.55 -9.84
C ASP A 393 6.37 -1.84 -10.80
N ILE A 394 7.47 -1.29 -10.27
CA ILE A 394 8.57 -0.70 -11.04
C ILE A 394 9.77 -1.63 -10.96
N TRP A 395 10.36 -1.96 -12.11
CA TRP A 395 11.57 -2.78 -12.17
C TRP A 395 12.83 -1.91 -12.21
N GLN A 396 12.85 -0.92 -13.11
CA GLN A 396 14.00 -0.05 -13.30
C GLN A 396 13.55 1.37 -13.67
N ILE A 397 14.32 2.37 -13.21
CA ILE A 397 14.20 3.76 -13.66
C ILE A 397 15.58 4.22 -14.13
N ASP A 398 15.68 4.60 -15.38
CA ASP A 398 16.86 5.25 -15.92
C ASP A 398 16.65 6.77 -15.89
N VAL A 399 17.64 7.50 -15.39
CA VAL A 399 17.61 8.95 -15.24
C VAL A 399 18.75 9.54 -16.03
N VAL A 400 18.44 10.50 -16.90
CA VAL A 400 19.43 11.34 -17.60
C VAL A 400 19.38 12.73 -16.98
N PHE A 401 20.52 13.22 -16.51
CA PHE A 401 20.61 14.49 -15.80
C PHE A 401 21.97 15.16 -15.96
N ASP A 402 22.02 16.48 -15.81
CA ASP A 402 23.25 17.22 -15.56
C ASP A 402 23.05 18.22 -14.41
N SER A 403 22.90 19.51 -14.70
CA SER A 403 22.42 20.47 -13.70
C SER A 403 20.95 20.28 -13.35
N GLU A 404 20.16 19.80 -14.32
CA GLU A 404 18.70 19.59 -14.27
C GLU A 404 18.37 18.16 -14.71
N VAL A 405 17.13 17.71 -14.47
CA VAL A 405 16.66 16.38 -14.89
C VAL A 405 16.18 16.47 -16.34
N GLU A 406 16.89 15.82 -17.26
CA GLU A 406 16.61 15.93 -18.70
C GLU A 406 15.52 14.94 -19.14
N SER A 407 15.68 13.67 -18.76
CA SER A 407 14.70 12.64 -19.07
C SER A 407 14.70 11.50 -18.06
N ILE A 408 13.59 10.77 -18.03
CA ILE A 408 13.43 9.52 -17.29
C ILE A 408 12.90 8.44 -18.23
N SER A 409 13.43 7.22 -18.11
CA SER A 409 12.88 6.03 -18.76
C SER A 409 12.50 5.00 -17.71
N ILE A 410 11.26 4.54 -17.71
CA ILE A 410 10.73 3.65 -16.68
C ILE A 410 10.40 2.29 -17.30
N ILE A 411 10.86 1.24 -16.64
CA ILE A 411 10.53 -0.15 -16.94
C ILE A 411 9.62 -0.64 -15.82
N TYR A 412 8.38 -0.94 -16.16
CA TYR A 412 7.39 -1.46 -15.22
C TYR A 412 7.39 -2.99 -15.22
N ASP A 413 6.88 -3.58 -14.14
CA ASP A 413 6.58 -5.01 -14.05
C ASP A 413 5.23 -5.32 -14.71
N ASN A 414 5.23 -6.34 -15.57
CA ASN A 414 4.07 -6.89 -16.24
C ASN A 414 4.09 -8.42 -16.07
N ASP A 415 3.49 -8.89 -14.97
CA ASP A 415 3.40 -10.30 -14.60
C ASP A 415 4.76 -11.03 -14.47
N GLY A 416 5.77 -10.36 -13.90
CA GLY A 416 7.13 -10.91 -13.72
C GLY A 416 8.08 -10.64 -14.89
N HIS A 417 7.63 -9.90 -15.91
CA HIS A 417 8.42 -9.48 -17.07
C HIS A 417 8.46 -7.95 -17.20
N GLY A 418 9.58 -7.41 -17.67
CA GLY A 418 9.81 -5.98 -17.78
C GLY A 418 9.14 -5.43 -19.03
N THR A 419 8.41 -4.33 -18.90
CA THR A 419 7.87 -3.63 -20.07
C THR A 419 8.98 -3.07 -20.95
N ILE A 420 8.63 -2.65 -22.17
CA ILE A 420 9.51 -1.78 -22.95
C ILE A 420 9.69 -0.46 -22.16
N PRO A 421 10.91 0.11 -22.12
CA PRO A 421 11.15 1.37 -21.41
C PRO A 421 10.27 2.50 -21.95
N ILE A 422 9.48 3.13 -21.08
CA ILE A 422 8.65 4.30 -21.41
C ILE A 422 9.46 5.55 -21.06
N THR A 423 9.78 6.38 -22.05
CA THR A 423 10.71 7.51 -21.90
C THR A 423 9.98 8.85 -21.98
N HIS A 424 10.29 9.74 -21.03
CA HIS A 424 9.74 11.09 -20.93
C HIS A 424 10.87 12.12 -20.86
N GLY A 425 10.83 13.12 -21.74
CA GLY A 425 11.92 14.10 -21.95
C GLY A 425 12.80 13.74 -23.16
N GLU A 426 13.69 14.64 -23.56
CA GLU A 426 14.61 14.40 -24.69
C GLU A 426 15.92 13.72 -24.24
N LYS A 427 16.51 12.92 -25.14
CA LYS A 427 17.85 12.34 -24.92
C LYS A 427 18.91 13.42 -25.08
N GLY A 428 19.29 14.07 -23.99
CA GLY A 428 20.49 14.90 -23.93
C GLY A 428 21.76 14.08 -23.67
N GLY A 429 22.92 14.70 -23.86
CA GLY A 429 24.24 14.12 -23.59
C GLY A 429 24.65 14.16 -22.11
N GLY A 430 23.67 14.28 -21.20
CA GLY A 430 23.89 14.34 -19.75
C GLY A 430 24.38 13.02 -19.14
N LYS A 431 24.60 13.04 -17.82
CA LYS A 431 24.98 11.87 -17.03
C LYS A 431 23.82 10.89 -16.96
N PHE A 432 24.13 9.60 -16.99
CA PHE A 432 23.17 8.52 -16.96
C PHE A 432 23.28 7.72 -15.66
N TYR A 433 22.13 7.38 -15.05
CA TYR A 433 22.09 6.49 -13.89
C TYR A 433 20.86 5.57 -13.92
N SER A 434 21.08 4.27 -13.68
CA SER A 434 20.02 3.27 -13.56
C SER A 434 19.69 2.96 -12.11
N VAL A 435 18.47 3.28 -11.68
CA VAL A 435 17.87 2.83 -10.44
C VAL A 435 17.27 1.45 -10.65
N ARG A 436 17.95 0.42 -10.13
CA ARG A 436 17.47 -0.97 -10.18
C ARG A 436 16.97 -1.40 -8.81
N LEU A 437 15.68 -1.72 -8.73
CA LEU A 437 15.03 -2.16 -7.51
C LEU A 437 15.18 -3.69 -7.38
N ALA A 438 15.56 -4.16 -6.20
CA ALA A 438 15.57 -5.58 -5.86
C ALA A 438 14.14 -6.12 -5.64
N TYR A 439 13.33 -6.12 -6.69
CA TYR A 439 11.95 -6.62 -6.68
C TYR A 439 11.86 -8.08 -6.19
N PRO A 440 10.84 -8.46 -5.40
CA PRO A 440 9.75 -7.63 -4.85
C PRO A 440 10.12 -7.01 -3.50
N TYR A 441 11.35 -7.20 -3.04
CA TYR A 441 11.78 -6.80 -1.71
C TYR A 441 12.20 -5.33 -1.60
N GLU A 442 12.48 -4.70 -2.75
CA GLU A 442 12.72 -3.27 -2.85
C GLU A 442 11.68 -2.64 -3.77
N TYR A 443 10.97 -1.64 -3.27
CA TYR A 443 9.93 -0.91 -3.99
C TYR A 443 10.00 0.57 -3.62
N LEU A 444 9.61 1.45 -4.55
CA LEU A 444 9.60 2.88 -4.30
C LEU A 444 8.44 3.27 -3.40
N ARG A 445 8.70 4.14 -2.43
CA ARG A 445 7.70 4.62 -1.47
C ARG A 445 7.41 6.11 -1.62
N SER A 446 8.38 6.89 -2.09
CA SER A 446 8.18 8.32 -2.34
C SER A 446 9.20 8.88 -3.33
N ILE A 447 8.90 10.08 -3.81
CA ILE A 447 9.83 10.94 -4.56
C ILE A 447 10.04 12.25 -3.83
N SER A 448 11.22 12.83 -3.99
CA SER A 448 11.59 14.13 -3.41
C SER A 448 12.57 14.83 -4.32
N GLY A 449 12.79 16.13 -4.15
CA GLY A 449 13.72 16.88 -4.99
C GLY A 449 13.60 18.38 -4.82
N TYR A 450 14.10 19.13 -5.80
CA TYR A 450 14.08 20.58 -5.80
C TYR A 450 13.48 21.12 -7.09
N LEU A 451 12.76 22.23 -6.97
CA LEU A 451 12.21 23.03 -8.07
C LEU A 451 12.96 24.35 -8.15
N ARG A 452 13.18 24.86 -9.35
CA ARG A 452 13.78 26.18 -9.57
C ARG A 452 12.79 27.10 -10.27
N GLU A 453 12.69 28.32 -9.77
CA GLU A 453 11.94 29.37 -10.46
C GLU A 453 12.78 29.98 -11.58
N HIS A 454 12.27 29.91 -12.81
CA HIS A 454 12.88 30.52 -13.99
C HIS A 454 11.81 31.19 -14.85
N LEU A 455 11.91 32.50 -15.08
CA LEU A 455 10.96 33.30 -15.87
C LEU A 455 9.49 33.12 -15.45
N GLY A 456 9.23 32.96 -14.14
CA GLY A 456 7.89 32.76 -13.58
C GLY A 456 7.34 31.33 -13.69
N ARG A 457 8.17 30.36 -14.10
CA ARG A 457 7.84 28.92 -14.15
C ARG A 457 8.67 28.13 -13.15
N LEU A 458 8.11 27.05 -12.60
CA LEU A 458 8.78 26.15 -11.66
C LEU A 458 9.27 24.90 -12.39
N ILE A 459 10.57 24.81 -12.66
CA ILE A 459 11.18 23.70 -13.40
C ILE A 459 11.72 22.67 -12.39
N LEU A 460 11.64 21.38 -12.73
CA LEU A 460 12.20 20.29 -11.94
C LEU A 460 13.74 20.32 -11.98
N GLN A 461 14.37 20.78 -10.90
CA GLN A 461 15.83 20.93 -10.81
C GLN A 461 16.53 19.62 -10.44
N SER A 462 15.93 18.87 -9.52
CA SER A 462 16.46 17.57 -9.11
C SER A 462 15.38 16.61 -8.66
N ILE A 463 15.70 15.32 -8.72
CA ILE A 463 14.85 14.26 -8.20
C ILE A 463 15.66 13.22 -7.44
N SER A 464 15.06 12.69 -6.39
CA SER A 464 15.50 11.52 -5.63
C SER A 464 14.33 10.55 -5.49
N PHE A 465 14.63 9.26 -5.63
CA PHE A 465 13.66 8.19 -5.41
C PHE A 465 13.96 7.51 -4.07
N ASN A 466 12.97 7.42 -3.19
CA ASN A 466 13.12 6.77 -1.90
C ASN A 466 12.42 5.41 -1.95
N SER A 467 13.20 4.33 -1.81
CA SER A 467 12.67 2.98 -1.65
C SER A 467 12.41 2.65 -0.18
N ASN A 468 11.81 1.48 0.07
CA ASN A 468 11.73 0.89 1.40
C ASN A 468 13.10 0.51 2.02
N ARG A 469 14.19 0.58 1.25
CA ARG A 469 15.54 0.19 1.71
C ARG A 469 16.54 1.35 1.69
N ARG A 470 16.46 2.24 0.70
CA ARG A 470 17.48 3.26 0.46
C ARG A 470 16.95 4.43 -0.36
N LYS A 471 17.73 5.50 -0.41
CA LYS A 471 17.52 6.67 -1.28
C LYS A 471 18.42 6.54 -2.52
N TYR A 472 17.86 6.85 -3.69
CA TYR A 472 18.58 7.03 -4.95
C TYR A 472 18.59 8.50 -5.34
N GLY A 473 19.72 8.97 -5.88
CA GLY A 473 19.95 10.38 -6.17
C GLY A 473 20.59 11.14 -5.00
N PRO A 474 20.56 12.47 -5.00
CA PRO A 474 19.84 13.32 -5.94
C PRO A 474 20.41 13.28 -7.36
N PHE A 475 19.52 13.30 -8.35
CA PHE A 475 19.84 13.48 -9.76
C PHE A 475 19.53 14.92 -10.14
N GLY A 476 20.54 15.69 -10.58
CA GLY A 476 20.46 17.14 -10.74
C GLY A 476 21.01 17.90 -9.52
N ARG A 477 20.76 19.23 -9.45
CA ARG A 477 21.24 20.08 -8.34
C ARG A 477 20.16 20.32 -7.28
N GLU A 478 20.52 20.21 -6.01
CA GLU A 478 19.64 20.53 -4.88
C GLU A 478 19.59 22.04 -4.58
N VAL A 479 19.11 22.83 -5.56
CA VAL A 479 19.01 24.29 -5.45
C VAL A 479 17.60 24.74 -5.79
N GLY A 480 17.01 25.57 -4.92
CA GLY A 480 15.67 26.14 -5.12
C GLY A 480 14.68 25.71 -4.04
N ILE A 481 13.42 25.51 -4.44
CA ILE A 481 12.28 25.17 -3.59
C ILE A 481 12.22 23.65 -3.43
N PRO A 482 12.41 23.08 -2.24
CA PRO A 482 12.32 21.64 -2.04
C PRO A 482 10.87 21.15 -2.20
N PHE A 483 10.71 19.93 -2.71
CA PHE A 483 9.45 19.20 -2.73
C PHE A 483 9.65 17.76 -2.22
N SER A 484 8.58 17.19 -1.65
CA SER A 484 8.56 15.80 -1.22
C SER A 484 7.14 15.26 -1.30
N GLY A 485 6.96 14.11 -1.95
CA GLY A 485 5.77 13.29 -1.78
C GLY A 485 5.79 12.62 -0.40
N PRO A 486 4.71 12.68 0.39
CA PRO A 486 4.67 12.04 1.70
C PRO A 486 4.83 10.52 1.57
N SER A 487 5.67 9.90 2.41
CA SER A 487 5.94 8.45 2.40
C SER A 487 4.83 7.67 3.09
N THR A 488 3.66 7.53 2.49
CA THR A 488 2.49 7.07 3.25
C THR A 488 2.32 5.57 3.14
N GLY A 489 3.29 4.76 3.60
CA GLY A 489 3.22 3.29 3.68
C GLY A 489 2.80 2.49 2.42
N GLY A 490 2.62 3.14 1.27
CA GLY A 490 2.30 2.57 -0.03
C GLY A 490 3.55 2.39 -0.91
N LYS A 491 3.39 1.67 -2.02
CA LYS A 491 4.39 1.59 -3.08
C LYS A 491 3.96 2.44 -4.27
N ILE A 492 4.94 3.02 -4.96
CA ILE A 492 4.72 3.71 -6.24
C ILE A 492 4.58 2.65 -7.33
N VAL A 493 3.51 2.76 -8.13
CA VAL A 493 3.17 1.80 -9.18
C VAL A 493 3.08 2.42 -10.58
N GLY A 494 3.39 3.70 -10.70
CA GLY A 494 3.21 4.43 -11.94
C GLY A 494 3.62 5.89 -11.77
N PHE A 495 3.92 6.54 -12.88
CA PHE A 495 4.24 7.97 -12.91
C PHE A 495 3.38 8.72 -13.93
N TYR A 496 3.24 10.01 -13.70
CA TYR A 496 2.60 10.96 -14.61
C TYR A 496 3.29 12.31 -14.47
N GLY A 497 3.12 13.22 -15.41
CA GLY A 497 3.75 14.53 -15.33
C GLY A 497 3.62 15.32 -16.61
N SER A 498 4.60 16.19 -16.84
CA SER A 498 4.73 16.97 -18.07
C SER A 498 6.20 17.02 -18.49
N CYS A 499 6.43 17.08 -19.79
CA CYS A 499 7.75 17.24 -20.38
C CYS A 499 7.71 18.21 -21.57
N ASN A 500 8.87 18.78 -21.85
CA ASN A 500 9.13 19.48 -23.12
C ASN A 500 10.53 19.01 -23.59
N ARG A 501 11.51 19.92 -23.75
CA ARG A 501 12.92 19.50 -23.93
C ARG A 501 13.49 18.79 -22.70
N HIS A 502 13.01 19.14 -21.51
CA HIS A 502 13.41 18.55 -20.23
C HIS A 502 12.17 18.05 -19.47
N LEU A 503 12.39 17.31 -18.39
CA LEU A 503 11.32 16.88 -17.51
C LEU A 503 10.83 18.09 -16.69
N GLU A 504 9.58 18.53 -16.92
CA GLU A 504 9.04 19.78 -16.35
C GLU A 504 8.31 19.55 -15.03
N SER A 505 7.57 18.43 -14.94
CA SER A 505 6.93 18.00 -13.70
C SER A 505 6.84 16.49 -13.59
N ILE A 506 6.69 16.01 -12.35
CA ILE A 506 6.51 14.59 -12.05
C ILE A 506 5.60 14.36 -10.85
N GLY A 507 4.67 13.44 -11.02
CA GLY A 507 3.79 12.87 -10.01
C GLY A 507 3.83 11.35 -10.11
N ALA A 508 3.28 10.68 -9.10
CA ALA A 508 3.31 9.23 -9.00
C ALA A 508 1.97 8.66 -8.51
N TYR A 509 1.61 7.47 -9.01
CA TYR A 509 0.51 6.67 -8.51
C TYR A 509 0.98 5.82 -7.33
N LEU A 510 0.19 5.80 -6.27
CA LEU A 510 0.44 5.01 -5.07
C LEU A 510 -0.59 3.90 -4.96
N GLU A 511 -0.13 2.73 -4.54
CA GLU A 511 -0.97 1.65 -4.06
C GLU A 511 -0.53 1.19 -2.68
N PRO A 512 -1.45 0.69 -1.85
CA PRO A 512 -1.04 0.03 -0.62
C PRO A 512 0.01 -1.02 -0.92
N VAL A 513 1.02 -1.12 -0.06
CA VAL A 513 1.89 -2.31 -0.04
C VAL A 513 0.99 -3.45 0.40
N SER A 514 0.29 -4.04 -0.57
CA SER A 514 -0.38 -5.29 -0.33
C SER A 514 0.74 -6.28 -0.04
N HIS A 515 0.72 -6.90 1.13
CA HIS A 515 1.51 -8.09 1.47
C HIS A 515 1.28 -9.28 0.48
N ARG A 516 0.67 -9.03 -0.70
CA ARG A 516 0.40 -9.98 -1.79
C ARG A 516 1.64 -10.57 -2.45
N HIS A 517 2.86 -10.26 -2.00
CA HIS A 517 4.07 -10.87 -2.56
C HIS A 517 5.05 -11.48 -1.56
N HIS A 518 4.64 -11.83 -0.34
CA HIS A 518 5.57 -12.58 0.52
C HIS A 518 5.25 -14.06 0.65
N VAL A 519 4.01 -14.48 0.89
CA VAL A 519 3.58 -15.88 0.75
C VAL A 519 2.05 -15.90 0.60
N ARG A 520 1.48 -16.53 -0.43
CA ARG A 520 0.02 -16.76 -0.57
C ARG A 520 -0.35 -18.07 0.14
N ILE A 521 -1.33 -18.04 1.02
CA ILE A 521 -1.83 -19.24 1.71
C ILE A 521 -3.03 -19.78 0.94
N VAL A 522 -3.05 -21.08 0.63
CA VAL A 522 -4.17 -21.73 -0.07
C VAL A 522 -4.58 -23.00 0.67
N GLY A 523 -5.89 -23.15 0.91
CA GLY A 523 -6.46 -24.24 1.70
C GLY A 523 -6.85 -23.78 3.12
N PRO A 524 -6.96 -24.68 4.09
CA PRO A 524 -6.80 -26.12 3.93
C PRO A 524 -8.02 -26.73 3.24
N PHE A 525 -7.80 -27.75 2.41
CA PHE A 525 -8.84 -28.53 1.75
C PHE A 525 -9.01 -29.84 2.50
N GLY A 526 -10.21 -30.13 2.99
CA GLY A 526 -10.52 -31.36 3.72
C GLY A 526 -11.54 -31.18 4.84
N GLY A 527 -11.56 -32.13 5.78
CA GLY A 527 -12.47 -32.12 6.93
C GLY A 527 -11.94 -31.35 8.14
N ASN A 528 -12.79 -31.24 9.17
CA ASN A 528 -12.48 -30.55 10.43
C ASN A 528 -11.92 -31.47 11.53
N GLY A 529 -11.69 -32.75 11.22
CA GLY A 529 -11.04 -33.70 12.13
C GLY A 529 -9.55 -33.42 12.30
N GLY A 530 -8.88 -34.19 13.16
CA GLY A 530 -7.44 -34.10 13.36
C GLY A 530 -6.95 -32.91 14.21
N GLY A 531 -5.80 -33.09 14.85
CA GLY A 531 -5.01 -32.00 15.42
C GLY A 531 -4.42 -31.09 14.33
N PRO A 532 -4.42 -29.75 14.51
CA PRO A 532 -3.82 -28.82 13.56
C PRO A 532 -2.30 -28.89 13.59
N TRP A 533 -1.68 -28.68 12.42
CA TRP A 533 -0.24 -28.57 12.26
C TRP A 533 0.11 -27.54 11.19
N ASP A 534 1.26 -26.91 11.34
CA ASP A 534 1.82 -25.91 10.43
C ASP A 534 3.35 -26.06 10.43
N GLU A 535 3.94 -26.42 9.29
CA GLU A 535 5.38 -26.57 9.14
C GLU A 535 6.10 -25.21 8.95
N GLY A 536 5.36 -24.11 8.83
CA GLY A 536 5.92 -22.78 8.63
C GLY A 536 6.34 -22.51 7.19
N ARG A 537 7.25 -21.55 7.03
CA ARG A 537 7.66 -21.00 5.73
C ARG A 537 9.14 -21.26 5.48
N HIS A 538 9.44 -21.90 4.36
CA HIS A 538 10.79 -22.23 3.90
C HIS A 538 11.15 -21.51 2.60
N THR A 539 12.31 -21.77 1.99
CA THR A 539 12.65 -21.25 0.66
C THR A 539 12.19 -22.14 -0.48
N GLY A 540 11.95 -23.43 -0.22
CA GLY A 540 11.43 -24.38 -1.20
C GLY A 540 11.19 -25.77 -0.63
N LEU A 541 10.79 -26.70 -1.50
CA LEU A 541 10.64 -28.13 -1.19
C LEU A 541 11.76 -28.91 -1.88
N ARG A 542 12.31 -29.90 -1.18
CA ARG A 542 13.29 -30.86 -1.73
C ARG A 542 12.67 -32.22 -1.98
N GLN A 543 11.84 -32.68 -1.04
CA GLN A 543 11.23 -34.00 -1.09
C GLN A 543 9.83 -34.00 -0.48
N ILE A 544 8.93 -34.80 -1.04
CA ILE A 544 7.59 -35.04 -0.47
C ILE A 544 7.39 -36.56 -0.35
N ILE A 545 7.06 -37.03 0.83
CA ILE A 545 6.82 -38.44 1.14
C ILE A 545 5.35 -38.59 1.52
N ILE A 546 4.64 -39.41 0.76
CA ILE A 546 3.20 -39.65 0.90
C ILE A 546 2.97 -41.11 1.25
N ARG A 547 2.11 -41.38 2.22
CA ARG A 547 1.54 -42.71 2.43
C ARG A 547 0.04 -42.69 2.24
N CYS A 548 -0.46 -43.69 1.54
CA CYS A 548 -1.86 -43.79 1.19
C CYS A 548 -2.35 -45.23 1.08
N GLY A 549 -3.67 -45.38 1.25
CA GLY A 549 -4.43 -46.60 0.97
C GLY A 549 -5.73 -46.25 0.26
N THR A 550 -6.85 -46.46 0.95
CA THR A 550 -8.17 -45.96 0.50
C THR A 550 -8.28 -44.44 0.64
N VAL A 551 -7.55 -43.86 1.61
CA VAL A 551 -7.45 -42.42 1.88
C VAL A 551 -5.99 -42.03 2.07
N MET A 552 -5.68 -40.74 2.19
CA MET A 552 -4.35 -40.25 2.56
C MET A 552 -4.07 -40.57 4.04
N ASP A 553 -3.04 -41.38 4.30
CA ASP A 553 -2.66 -41.79 5.64
C ASP A 553 -1.67 -40.83 6.30
N SER A 554 -0.66 -40.38 5.55
CA SER A 554 0.27 -39.38 6.05
C SER A 554 1.03 -38.65 4.95
N ILE A 555 1.50 -37.46 5.27
CA ILE A 555 2.45 -36.69 4.47
C ILE A 555 3.64 -36.24 5.32
N LYS A 556 4.84 -36.21 4.73
CA LYS A 556 6.06 -35.63 5.29
C LYS A 556 6.79 -34.89 4.18
N CYS A 557 7.37 -33.74 4.49
CA CYS A 557 8.18 -32.97 3.53
C CYS A 557 9.60 -32.77 4.05
N VAL A 558 10.54 -32.67 3.13
CA VAL A 558 11.89 -32.13 3.37
C VAL A 558 11.97 -30.81 2.63
N TYR A 559 12.31 -29.75 3.37
CA TYR A 559 12.34 -28.38 2.90
C TYR A 559 13.77 -27.92 2.57
N ASP A 560 13.84 -26.90 1.73
CA ASP A 560 15.05 -26.12 1.50
C ASP A 560 14.91 -24.79 2.26
N ASP A 561 15.97 -24.41 2.99
CA ASP A 561 16.12 -23.13 3.69
C ASP A 561 17.44 -22.48 3.27
N ASN A 562 17.39 -21.64 2.23
CA ASN A 562 18.54 -20.96 1.62
C ASN A 562 19.68 -21.93 1.23
N GLY A 563 19.34 -23.06 0.62
CA GLY A 563 20.31 -24.09 0.22
C GLY A 563 20.66 -25.11 1.30
N THR A 564 20.15 -24.95 2.53
CA THR A 564 20.27 -25.97 3.59
C THR A 564 19.02 -26.84 3.67
N SER A 565 19.17 -28.12 4.03
CA SER A 565 18.05 -29.06 4.13
C SER A 565 17.43 -29.02 5.53
N SER A 566 16.10 -28.90 5.59
CA SER A 566 15.33 -28.92 6.84
C SER A 566 14.29 -30.05 6.79
N ASP A 567 14.27 -30.92 7.79
CA ASP A 567 13.40 -32.11 7.81
C ASP A 567 12.09 -31.79 8.53
N GLY A 568 10.96 -31.92 7.83
CA GLY A 568 9.64 -31.62 8.36
C GLY A 568 9.04 -32.76 9.20
N SER A 569 7.98 -32.47 9.94
CA SER A 569 7.29 -33.52 10.70
C SER A 569 6.42 -34.41 9.81
N LYS A 570 6.18 -35.64 10.26
CA LYS A 570 5.22 -36.55 9.62
C LYS A 570 3.83 -36.30 10.20
N HIS A 571 2.88 -35.99 9.32
CA HIS A 571 1.49 -35.70 9.68
C HIS A 571 0.58 -36.84 9.27
N GLY A 572 -0.06 -37.48 10.25
CA GLY A 572 -0.82 -38.73 10.12
C GLY A 572 -0.06 -39.97 10.62
N ALA A 573 -0.78 -41.06 10.89
CA ALA A 573 -0.17 -42.26 11.50
C ALA A 573 0.80 -42.99 10.55
N GLY A 574 0.60 -42.85 9.23
CA GLY A 574 1.46 -43.44 8.20
C GLY A 574 1.38 -44.97 8.17
N ARG A 575 0.19 -45.51 8.44
CA ARG A 575 -0.14 -46.94 8.38
C ARG A 575 -0.60 -47.41 6.99
N GLY A 576 -0.65 -46.49 6.03
CA GLY A 576 -1.03 -46.77 4.65
C GLY A 576 -0.11 -47.80 3.99
N PRO A 577 -0.66 -48.72 3.18
CA PRO A 577 0.10 -49.81 2.55
C PRO A 577 1.02 -49.33 1.43
N TYR A 578 0.74 -48.18 0.81
CA TYR A 578 1.53 -47.64 -0.29
C TYR A 578 2.31 -46.40 0.18
N SER A 579 3.58 -46.33 -0.21
CA SER A 579 4.49 -45.23 0.10
C SER A 579 5.08 -44.68 -1.19
N HIS A 580 4.97 -43.38 -1.40
CA HIS A 580 5.45 -42.68 -2.58
C HIS A 580 6.39 -41.55 -2.15
N THR A 581 7.48 -41.37 -2.88
CA THR A 581 8.47 -40.32 -2.63
C THR A 581 8.65 -39.51 -3.90
N ILE A 582 8.47 -38.20 -3.79
CA ILE A 582 8.72 -37.20 -4.82
C ILE A 582 10.04 -36.54 -4.48
N GLU A 583 11.02 -36.65 -5.38
CA GLU A 583 12.30 -35.94 -5.27
C GLU A 583 12.34 -34.82 -6.31
N LEU A 584 12.66 -33.61 -5.86
CA LEU A 584 12.74 -32.42 -6.70
C LEU A 584 14.19 -32.10 -7.00
N ASP A 585 14.45 -31.79 -8.28
CA ASP A 585 15.72 -31.20 -8.69
C ASP A 585 15.80 -29.76 -8.19
N CYS A 586 16.40 -29.56 -7.01
CA CYS A 586 16.40 -28.29 -6.29
C CYS A 586 17.05 -27.13 -7.06
N ALA A 587 17.80 -27.41 -8.14
CA ALA A 587 18.42 -26.38 -8.96
C ALA A 587 17.41 -25.62 -9.83
N ASN A 588 16.32 -26.26 -10.27
CA ASN A 588 15.37 -25.68 -11.23
C ASN A 588 13.97 -26.34 -11.27
N GLU A 589 13.64 -27.21 -10.31
CA GLU A 589 12.33 -27.83 -10.17
C GLU A 589 11.67 -27.46 -8.85
N TYR A 590 10.43 -27.01 -8.91
CA TYR A 590 9.64 -26.61 -7.75
C TYR A 590 8.15 -26.89 -7.98
N ILE A 591 7.42 -27.18 -6.91
CA ILE A 591 5.98 -27.45 -6.96
C ILE A 591 5.21 -26.14 -7.15
N THR A 592 4.31 -26.10 -8.13
CA THR A 592 3.50 -24.93 -8.49
C THR A 592 2.03 -25.03 -8.10
N SER A 593 1.53 -26.24 -7.82
CA SER A 593 0.14 -26.42 -7.37
C SER A 593 -0.08 -27.77 -6.69
N ILE A 594 -1.11 -27.83 -5.85
CA ILE A 594 -1.64 -29.03 -5.22
C ILE A 594 -3.12 -29.20 -5.59
N SER A 595 -3.53 -30.41 -5.93
CA SER A 595 -4.93 -30.77 -6.20
C SER A 595 -5.23 -32.18 -5.72
N GLY A 596 -6.49 -32.58 -5.72
CA GLY A 596 -6.89 -33.91 -5.29
C GLY A 596 -8.39 -34.07 -5.11
N TYR A 597 -8.78 -35.15 -4.44
CA TYR A 597 -10.18 -35.44 -4.11
C TYR A 597 -10.37 -35.59 -2.61
N LEU A 598 -11.50 -35.10 -2.12
CA LEU A 598 -12.00 -35.25 -0.75
C LEU A 598 -13.17 -36.23 -0.76
N GLY A 599 -13.25 -37.10 0.24
CA GLY A 599 -14.33 -38.07 0.31
C GLY A 599 -14.73 -38.39 1.74
N GLN A 600 -15.96 -38.90 1.87
CA GLN A 600 -16.46 -39.37 3.15
C GLN A 600 -16.08 -40.83 3.35
N LEU A 601 -15.43 -41.14 4.48
CA LEU A 601 -15.18 -42.49 4.96
C LEU A 601 -15.76 -42.63 6.37
N ARG A 602 -16.86 -43.39 6.49
CA ARG A 602 -17.69 -43.45 7.71
C ARG A 602 -18.22 -42.05 8.07
N GLU A 603 -17.96 -41.55 9.27
CA GLU A 603 -18.36 -40.20 9.71
C GLU A 603 -17.28 -39.12 9.50
N MET A 604 -16.17 -39.47 8.84
CA MET A 604 -15.04 -38.56 8.61
C MET A 604 -15.01 -38.09 7.15
N TYR A 605 -14.66 -36.83 6.92
CA TYR A 605 -14.43 -36.26 5.60
C TYR A 605 -12.92 -36.04 5.41
N LEU A 606 -12.29 -36.84 4.56
CA LEU A 606 -10.84 -37.01 4.51
C LEU A 606 -10.29 -36.72 3.10
N VAL A 607 -8.99 -36.42 3.04
CA VAL A 607 -8.28 -36.33 1.76
C VAL A 607 -8.12 -37.74 1.18
N HIS A 608 -8.73 -38.00 0.01
CA HIS A 608 -8.70 -39.30 -0.65
C HIS A 608 -7.55 -39.44 -1.65
N SER A 609 -7.17 -38.34 -2.31
CA SER A 609 -6.04 -38.31 -3.24
C SER A 609 -5.32 -36.97 -3.25
N LEU A 610 -4.05 -37.02 -3.63
CA LEU A 610 -3.20 -35.84 -3.85
C LEU A 610 -2.44 -35.95 -5.17
N THR A 611 -2.40 -34.82 -5.87
CA THR A 611 -1.64 -34.60 -7.09
C THR A 611 -0.83 -33.31 -6.92
N PHE A 612 0.47 -33.40 -7.16
CA PHE A 612 1.39 -32.27 -7.11
C PHE A 612 1.87 -31.95 -8.51
N ARG A 613 1.78 -30.69 -8.93
CA ARG A 613 2.36 -30.24 -10.21
C ARG A 613 3.58 -29.41 -9.93
N SER A 614 4.70 -29.72 -10.59
CA SER A 614 5.88 -28.87 -10.66
C SER A 614 5.87 -28.00 -11.93
N ASN A 615 6.80 -27.07 -12.01
CA ASN A 615 7.10 -26.34 -13.24
C ASN A 615 7.57 -27.23 -14.40
N LYS A 616 7.92 -28.50 -14.14
CA LYS A 616 8.39 -29.44 -15.16
C LYS A 616 7.40 -30.57 -15.46
N ARG A 617 6.70 -31.10 -14.45
CA ARG A 617 5.92 -32.33 -14.56
C ARG A 617 4.81 -32.43 -13.50
N VAL A 618 4.01 -33.48 -13.59
CA VAL A 618 2.95 -33.80 -12.63
C VAL A 618 3.32 -35.09 -11.88
N TYR A 619 3.08 -35.11 -10.58
CA TYR A 619 3.29 -36.22 -9.66
C TYR A 619 1.94 -36.65 -9.07
N GLY A 620 1.63 -37.94 -9.16
CA GLY A 620 0.35 -38.51 -8.75
C GLY A 620 -0.58 -38.79 -9.95
N PRO A 621 -1.88 -38.98 -9.72
CA PRO A 621 -2.54 -38.94 -8.41
C PRO A 621 -2.07 -40.06 -7.49
N TYR A 622 -1.90 -39.74 -6.21
CA TYR A 622 -1.65 -40.72 -5.16
C TYR A 622 -2.93 -40.91 -4.36
N GLY A 623 -3.38 -42.15 -4.16
CA GLY A 623 -4.66 -42.48 -3.51
C GLY A 623 -5.81 -42.70 -4.50
N GLN A 624 -7.06 -42.58 -4.02
CA GLN A 624 -8.26 -42.78 -4.84
C GLN A 624 -8.89 -41.45 -5.25
N GLU A 625 -9.15 -41.26 -6.54
CA GLU A 625 -9.86 -40.08 -7.07
C GLU A 625 -11.37 -40.22 -6.92
N LYS A 626 -11.84 -40.31 -5.66
CA LYS A 626 -13.27 -40.45 -5.32
C LYS A 626 -13.74 -39.31 -4.44
N GLY A 627 -14.85 -38.68 -4.84
CA GLY A 627 -15.54 -37.63 -4.07
C GLY A 627 -15.41 -36.24 -4.71
N SER A 628 -15.31 -35.20 -3.89
CA SER A 628 -15.27 -33.80 -4.33
C SER A 628 -13.85 -33.38 -4.69
N TYR A 629 -13.66 -32.89 -5.91
CA TYR A 629 -12.37 -32.38 -6.39
C TYR A 629 -12.00 -31.04 -5.73
N PHE A 630 -10.71 -30.85 -5.45
CA PHE A 630 -10.14 -29.57 -5.05
C PHE A 630 -8.85 -29.28 -5.83
N SER A 631 -8.54 -28.00 -5.99
CA SER A 631 -7.26 -27.56 -6.55
C SER A 631 -6.87 -26.18 -6.04
N SER A 632 -5.57 -25.98 -5.82
CA SER A 632 -5.02 -24.65 -5.66
C SER A 632 -5.10 -23.88 -6.99
N PRO A 633 -5.33 -22.55 -6.97
CA PRO A 633 -5.34 -21.74 -8.18
C PRO A 633 -4.05 -21.89 -9.01
N PRO A 634 -4.12 -21.88 -10.34
CA PRO A 634 -2.93 -21.95 -11.19
C PRO A 634 -2.09 -20.65 -11.09
N ASN A 635 -0.78 -20.77 -11.34
CA ASN A 635 0.16 -19.65 -11.51
C ASN A 635 0.29 -18.69 -10.31
N ILE A 636 0.14 -19.18 -9.09
CA ILE A 636 0.23 -18.35 -7.87
C ILE A 636 1.60 -18.38 -7.17
N GLY A 637 2.56 -19.16 -7.69
CA GLY A 637 3.92 -19.27 -7.16
C GLY A 637 4.40 -20.71 -6.98
N LYS A 638 5.57 -20.89 -6.35
CA LYS A 638 6.07 -22.17 -5.84
C LYS A 638 5.60 -22.43 -4.42
N ILE A 639 5.35 -23.68 -4.08
CA ILE A 639 5.04 -24.09 -2.70
C ILE A 639 6.32 -24.05 -1.87
N VAL A 640 6.24 -23.39 -0.70
CA VAL A 640 7.33 -23.18 0.25
C VAL A 640 7.01 -23.67 1.67
N GLY A 641 5.86 -24.27 1.87
CA GLY A 641 5.42 -24.75 3.19
C GLY A 641 4.06 -25.42 3.07
N LEU A 642 3.76 -26.34 3.99
CA LEU A 642 2.47 -27.00 4.09
C LEU A 642 1.92 -26.86 5.50
N TYR A 643 0.59 -26.84 5.62
CA TYR A 643 -0.12 -26.86 6.89
C TYR A 643 -1.40 -27.67 6.74
N GLY A 644 -2.04 -28.07 7.82
CA GLY A 644 -3.24 -28.90 7.74
C GLY A 644 -3.72 -29.43 9.07
N ARG A 645 -4.46 -30.53 9.01
CA ARG A 645 -4.91 -31.28 10.18
C ARG A 645 -4.73 -32.76 9.94
N SER A 646 -4.32 -33.49 10.98
CA SER A 646 -4.16 -34.95 10.90
C SER A 646 -4.13 -35.58 12.29
N ASP A 647 -4.71 -36.77 12.41
CA ASP A 647 -4.44 -37.70 13.52
C ASP A 647 -4.03 -39.07 12.97
N THR A 648 -5.02 -39.93 12.71
CA THR A 648 -4.81 -41.26 12.12
C THR A 648 -4.57 -41.18 10.62
N HIS A 649 -5.25 -40.24 9.96
CA HIS A 649 -5.20 -39.97 8.54
C HIS A 649 -4.94 -38.47 8.31
N LEU A 650 -4.77 -38.07 7.05
CA LEU A 650 -4.70 -36.67 6.66
C LEU A 650 -6.11 -36.11 6.45
N ASP A 651 -6.59 -35.33 7.42
CA ASP A 651 -7.93 -34.75 7.42
C ASP A 651 -8.07 -33.59 6.43
N CYS A 652 -7.11 -32.66 6.44
CA CYS A 652 -7.06 -31.56 5.48
C CYS A 652 -5.63 -31.05 5.23
N ILE A 653 -5.43 -30.38 4.09
CA ILE A 653 -4.13 -29.88 3.67
C ILE A 653 -4.22 -28.52 2.98
N GLY A 654 -3.32 -27.62 3.34
CA GLY A 654 -3.10 -26.33 2.72
C GLY A 654 -1.61 -26.09 2.46
N ALA A 655 -1.32 -25.03 1.72
CA ALA A 655 0.04 -24.72 1.26
C ALA A 655 0.32 -23.22 1.28
N TYR A 656 1.59 -22.91 1.56
CA TYR A 656 2.21 -21.59 1.45
C TYR A 656 2.88 -21.47 0.08
N PHE A 657 2.59 -20.42 -0.69
CA PHE A 657 3.13 -20.17 -2.03
C PHE A 657 3.98 -18.90 -2.06
N ALA A 658 5.22 -18.98 -2.53
CA ALA A 658 6.08 -17.83 -2.80
C ALA A 658 6.21 -17.59 -4.31
N PRO A 659 6.40 -16.34 -4.79
CA PRO A 659 6.75 -16.10 -6.19
C PRO A 659 8.06 -16.82 -6.57
N VAL A 660 8.16 -17.23 -7.84
CA VAL A 660 9.37 -17.86 -8.39
C VAL A 660 10.15 -16.79 -9.12
N PHE A 661 11.45 -16.68 -8.82
CA PHE A 661 12.39 -15.90 -9.61
C PHE A 661 13.38 -16.84 -10.26
N ASP A 662 13.54 -16.74 -11.58
CA ASP A 662 14.66 -17.35 -12.27
C ASP A 662 15.94 -16.65 -11.78
N HIS A 663 16.77 -17.37 -11.03
CA HIS A 663 18.17 -16.98 -10.79
C HIS A 663 19.04 -17.14 -12.04
N LEU A 664 18.43 -17.31 -13.22
CA LEU A 664 19.10 -17.17 -14.49
C LEU A 664 19.27 -15.68 -14.75
N ASN A 665 20.38 -15.12 -14.31
CA ASN A 665 21.03 -14.06 -15.08
C ASN A 665 21.51 -14.72 -16.39
N PRO A 666 20.85 -14.55 -17.56
CA PRO A 666 21.66 -14.45 -18.75
C PRO A 666 22.49 -13.18 -18.54
N ALA A 667 23.82 -13.33 -18.56
CA ALA A 667 24.66 -12.18 -18.84
C ALA A 667 24.16 -11.61 -20.17
N ASN A 668 23.35 -10.54 -20.11
CA ASN A 668 22.93 -9.84 -21.29
C ASN A 668 24.16 -9.10 -21.80
N THR A 669 24.65 -9.50 -22.96
CA THR A 669 25.69 -8.76 -23.68
C THR A 669 25.11 -7.41 -24.08
N VAL A 670 25.68 -6.32 -23.58
CA VAL A 670 25.31 -4.96 -23.94
C VAL A 670 26.43 -4.38 -24.81
N GLY A 671 26.08 -3.97 -26.04
CA GLY A 671 27.04 -3.56 -27.08
C GLY A 671 27.29 -4.65 -28.14
N PRO A 672 28.30 -4.48 -29.02
CA PRO A 672 29.28 -3.39 -29.03
C PRO A 672 28.69 -2.04 -29.47
N PHE A 673 29.25 -0.94 -28.93
CA PHE A 673 28.96 0.42 -29.39
C PHE A 673 30.22 0.99 -30.05
N GLY A 674 30.13 1.46 -31.29
CA GLY A 674 31.26 1.95 -32.08
C GLY A 674 31.05 1.81 -33.59
N GLY A 675 32.09 2.06 -34.39
CA GLY A 675 32.07 1.83 -35.84
C GLY A 675 32.21 0.33 -36.18
N GLY A 676 31.64 -0.11 -37.31
CA GLY A 676 31.64 -1.53 -37.72
C GLY A 676 32.95 -2.06 -38.32
N SER A 677 34.07 -1.40 -38.06
CA SER A 677 35.40 -1.72 -38.60
C SER A 677 36.34 -2.22 -37.50
N GLY A 678 37.09 -3.30 -37.76
CA GLY A 678 38.02 -3.92 -36.82
C GLY A 678 37.71 -5.41 -36.62
N ASP A 679 38.68 -6.17 -36.10
CA ASP A 679 38.47 -7.58 -35.80
C ASP A 679 37.63 -7.75 -34.53
N PRO A 680 36.55 -8.55 -34.56
CA PRO A 680 35.73 -8.79 -33.38
C PRO A 680 36.52 -9.59 -32.34
N TRP A 681 36.37 -9.22 -31.08
CA TRP A 681 37.02 -9.89 -29.95
C TRP A 681 36.05 -10.08 -28.79
N ASP A 682 36.28 -11.12 -28.00
CA ASP A 682 35.54 -11.46 -26.77
C ASP A 682 36.53 -12.11 -25.79
N ASP A 683 36.65 -11.53 -24.58
CA ASP A 683 37.53 -12.05 -23.54
C ASP A 683 36.94 -13.25 -22.80
N GLY A 684 35.66 -13.57 -23.02
CA GLY A 684 34.95 -14.67 -22.37
C GLY A 684 34.42 -14.31 -20.97
N LYS A 685 33.84 -15.31 -20.28
CA LYS A 685 33.25 -15.12 -18.95
C LYS A 685 34.30 -15.21 -17.85
N HIS A 686 34.51 -14.11 -17.13
CA HIS A 686 35.39 -14.03 -15.95
C HIS A 686 34.59 -13.62 -14.71
N THR A 687 35.02 -14.08 -13.53
CA THR A 687 34.28 -13.84 -12.28
C THR A 687 34.46 -12.43 -11.74
N ASP A 688 35.64 -11.82 -11.92
CA ASP A 688 35.97 -10.46 -11.46
C ASP A 688 37.02 -9.79 -12.36
N VAL A 689 36.87 -8.48 -12.62
CA VAL A 689 37.87 -7.63 -13.29
C VAL A 689 38.68 -6.89 -12.23
N GLN A 690 39.99 -7.11 -12.16
CA GLN A 690 40.87 -6.44 -11.20
C GLN A 690 41.36 -5.09 -11.72
N GLN A 691 41.84 -5.07 -12.96
CA GLN A 691 42.43 -3.88 -13.57
C GLN A 691 42.01 -3.74 -15.03
N ILE A 692 41.76 -2.51 -15.45
CA ILE A 692 41.58 -2.15 -16.85
C ILE A 692 42.63 -1.09 -17.20
N PHE A 693 43.39 -1.36 -18.25
CA PHE A 693 44.33 -0.43 -18.86
C PHE A 693 43.72 0.12 -20.14
N LEU A 694 43.66 1.44 -20.23
CA LEU A 694 43.27 2.14 -21.45
C LEU A 694 44.48 2.90 -21.98
N SER A 695 44.82 2.64 -23.25
CA SER A 695 45.76 3.44 -24.02
C SER A 695 44.94 4.42 -24.86
N TYR A 696 45.22 5.72 -24.71
CA TYR A 696 44.42 6.73 -25.39
C TYR A 696 45.24 7.97 -25.80
N GLY A 697 44.74 8.63 -26.83
CA GLY A 697 45.12 9.97 -27.29
C GLY A 697 43.86 10.83 -27.48
N VAL A 698 43.51 11.16 -28.73
CA VAL A 698 42.21 11.79 -29.08
C VAL A 698 41.08 10.75 -29.11
N ILE A 699 41.42 9.48 -29.34
CA ILE A 699 40.53 8.31 -29.29
C ILE A 699 41.12 7.25 -28.36
N ILE A 700 40.35 6.19 -28.08
CA ILE A 700 40.87 5.01 -27.38
C ILE A 700 41.64 4.15 -28.39
N ASP A 701 42.94 4.00 -28.19
CA ASP A 701 43.85 3.27 -29.09
C ASP A 701 43.96 1.79 -28.71
N GLY A 702 43.77 1.47 -27.42
CA GLY A 702 43.72 0.08 -26.97
C GLY A 702 43.17 -0.09 -25.55
N ILE A 703 42.62 -1.27 -25.30
CA ILE A 703 42.09 -1.70 -24.00
C ILE A 703 42.73 -3.03 -23.59
N CYS A 704 43.03 -3.17 -22.30
CA CYS A 704 43.52 -4.42 -21.74
C CYS A 704 42.90 -4.67 -20.37
N CYS A 705 42.33 -5.86 -20.17
CA CYS A 705 41.70 -6.26 -18.92
C CYS A 705 42.52 -7.34 -18.20
N VAL A 706 42.58 -7.26 -16.87
CA VAL A 706 43.22 -8.25 -15.99
C VAL A 706 42.19 -8.83 -15.04
N TYR A 707 42.11 -10.16 -15.01
CA TYR A 707 41.11 -10.93 -14.26
C TYR A 707 41.73 -11.78 -13.15
N ASP A 708 40.95 -12.10 -12.13
CA ASP A 708 41.45 -12.88 -11.00
C ASP A 708 41.50 -14.39 -11.31
N LYS A 709 42.58 -15.05 -10.87
CA LYS A 709 43.05 -16.41 -11.24
C LYS A 709 43.57 -16.59 -12.67
N GLY A 710 44.81 -16.12 -12.87
CA GLY A 710 45.74 -16.73 -13.82
C GLY A 710 46.37 -15.78 -14.84
N LYS A 711 46.90 -14.61 -14.42
CA LYS A 711 47.82 -13.72 -15.18
C LYS A 711 47.65 -13.75 -16.72
N LYS A 712 46.41 -13.65 -17.23
CA LYS A 712 46.15 -13.46 -18.65
C LYS A 712 45.61 -12.05 -18.82
N SER A 713 46.46 -11.19 -19.37
CA SER A 713 46.09 -9.90 -19.93
C SER A 713 45.64 -10.14 -21.37
N ALA A 714 44.38 -9.83 -21.70
CA ALA A 714 43.94 -9.77 -23.08
C ALA A 714 44.05 -8.32 -23.56
N HIS A 715 44.76 -8.10 -24.67
CA HIS A 715 45.12 -6.77 -25.15
C HIS A 715 44.50 -6.59 -26.55
N HIS A 716 43.68 -5.55 -26.70
CA HIS A 716 42.94 -5.28 -27.94
C HIS A 716 43.20 -3.84 -28.38
N GLY A 717 43.59 -3.64 -29.65
CA GLY A 717 44.04 -2.34 -30.18
C GLY A 717 45.57 -2.18 -30.20
N ASP A 718 46.06 -1.09 -30.80
CA ASP A 718 47.49 -0.89 -31.08
C ASP A 718 48.17 0.04 -30.05
N ARG A 719 49.46 -0.16 -29.78
CA ARG A 719 50.26 0.80 -28.99
C ARG A 719 50.78 1.89 -29.92
N GLY A 720 49.89 2.78 -30.35
CA GLY A 720 50.27 3.97 -31.11
C GLY A 720 51.32 4.81 -30.37
N GLY A 721 52.35 5.26 -31.10
CA GLY A 721 53.62 5.79 -30.59
C GLY A 721 53.61 7.10 -29.79
N CYS A 722 52.46 7.55 -29.25
CA CYS A 722 52.32 8.69 -28.32
C CYS A 722 51.10 8.49 -27.39
N SER A 723 50.97 7.32 -26.75
CA SER A 723 49.80 6.98 -25.91
C SER A 723 50.05 7.24 -24.42
N TYR A 724 49.08 7.87 -23.73
CA TYR A 724 49.02 7.89 -22.27
C TYR A 724 48.29 6.63 -21.78
N THR A 725 48.73 6.06 -20.65
CA THR A 725 48.09 4.89 -20.06
C THR A 725 47.45 5.23 -18.72
N VAL A 726 46.16 4.94 -18.56
CA VAL A 726 45.46 5.03 -17.27
C VAL A 726 45.09 3.62 -16.81
N CYS A 727 45.42 3.31 -15.55
CA CYS A 727 45.06 2.07 -14.88
C CYS A 727 43.93 2.33 -13.89
N MET A 728 42.78 1.70 -14.09
CA MET A 728 41.71 1.65 -13.09
C MET A 728 41.83 0.34 -12.32
N THR A 729 42.03 0.42 -11.00
CA THR A 729 42.12 -0.75 -10.11
C THR A 729 40.85 -0.84 -9.29
N PHE A 730 40.17 -1.98 -9.35
CA PHE A 730 38.97 -2.26 -8.59
C PHE A 730 39.35 -3.04 -7.32
N LEU A 731 39.27 -2.40 -6.15
CA LEU A 731 39.52 -3.06 -4.87
C LEU A 731 38.28 -3.87 -4.48
N GLY A 732 38.43 -5.19 -4.42
CA GLY A 732 37.41 -6.08 -3.88
C GLY A 732 37.16 -5.79 -2.40
N LEU A 733 35.89 -5.58 -2.03
CA LEU A 733 35.42 -5.53 -0.64
C LEU A 733 35.56 -6.93 0.00
N HIS A 734 36.79 -7.29 0.37
CA HIS A 734 37.04 -8.43 1.23
C HIS A 734 37.61 -7.95 2.57
N ARG A 735 36.77 -8.07 3.60
CA ARG A 735 37.07 -8.10 5.05
C ARG A 735 38.04 -7.04 5.58
N ILE A 736 37.48 -6.09 6.34
CA ILE A 736 38.21 -5.48 7.46
C ILE A 736 37.31 -5.64 8.68
N GLY A 737 37.83 -6.35 9.70
CA GLY A 737 37.23 -6.47 11.02
C GLY A 737 37.68 -5.36 11.95
#